data_AF-A0A9P6XZ44-F1
#
_entry.id   AF-A0A9P6XZ44-F1
#
_cell.length_a   1.000
_cell.length_b   1.000
_cell.length_c   1.000
_cell.angle_alpha   90.00
_cell.angle_beta   90.00
_cell.angle_gamma   90.00
#
_symmetry.space_group_name_H-M   'P 1'
#
loop_
_entity.id
_entity.type
_entity.pdbx_description
1 polymer ?
#
loop_
_entity_poly.entity_id
_entity_poly.type
_entity_poly.pdbx_seq_one_letter_code
_entity_poly.pdbx_strand_id
1 'polypeptide(L)'
;MYDHEPSENDTSNRIQPTFFHTPATQLNNTPKKSSQDPAKNPYYQSPPPYSLHSPNQSEPSAPPLEPEIYPPGRSEAYPPVGPYSPVGPETYPPAGPYSPQGVYPPTNYNHLGHPNSPYSNYGAVPPYPNTSDASPSWPWMVPAANGEQPTEPSRKKNFGCLRLCKLFWYFVIGMVFFGAISEMLSDPVSKPRCVDSINWESLPKKIEYSGSLRITVDGNLSSGRILIKDSDQETPKGVVYLTGRVSARSVENVAYKLKQDAKETHLEFQIPSLSLSCVNIDAVIYVPKGTRLIYIDLPHSTIQLPDGLMNADMLQLSSSYAPVVINSDWRGRNLKITTNNADIQIKSIQADGSVMLATKNSAITVTEKVEARDTIDMVTTNAPIHLNHIISNRTTLVTSNARIDIDHALIESYISAHTSNSELSLHLRSQNNPEVLVKTSNGRALVSMPITFEGNFMIKTSSFNSVSFSDNLSWSNIKFANRGYVMGERFDPDQGPSAVPGSLRIETSNANPTAEPIIQHEVQPLEQQEEPIQVMKDIIPVTMPDPFELHEPDSNERYVTYLPHSGFHNQRIELENALLLASYLNRTLLLPSVYLTSPAFPWLRFDKMYERLLLQTKDGIEYCGQLRESEPQPPECLNYARWTRIPWTFFYDFAELSTQVRVIFRNDMSIEWIRDELLAGEEDVYYIKDNSPFDYRIYDLPESHTPLQRFVNRIELDALEAIESRVIHFGSVFGSYRVLAQSDEHRELLKWVRRNMIFKNPVLLDTASRIVQRLGGLKRFVGIHLRVGDGVFKVRAGIHIDDIYHQLVNDYTDLSVEEVARYDAKHEDDRKEDTAYEIKQLRETVVRDEAQQPIQVHHPANVQTRLGPQANHQLICQEGDGRNDDFAKTTIYIATDCPNPRQNPLLQKIFKTFPCVFVLSDFKDELSALSKVKVMEDNVRLEPYLIPMIDAIISSQGQAFYGINSSTFSTYIERQLHPAYTNEPIKLFDAPLP
;
A
#
# COMPACT_ATOMS: atom_id res chain seq x y z
N MET A 1 -3.81 -40.60 -22.59
CA MET A 1 -3.04 -41.14 -21.45
C MET A 1 -2.37 -39.97 -20.75
N TYR A 2 -2.02 -40.13 -19.47
CA TYR A 2 -1.19 -39.16 -18.75
C TYR A 2 0.26 -39.20 -19.27
N ASP A 3 0.98 -38.08 -19.15
CA ASP A 3 2.05 -37.99 -18.15
C ASP A 3 2.40 -36.53 -17.83
N HIS A 4 3.01 -36.32 -16.66
CA HIS A 4 3.46 -35.03 -16.12
C HIS A 4 4.99 -34.94 -16.16
N GLU A 5 5.54 -33.77 -16.47
CA GLU A 5 6.83 -33.30 -15.92
C GLU A 5 6.80 -31.77 -15.70
N PRO A 6 7.69 -31.20 -14.87
CA PRO A 6 7.46 -29.91 -14.20
C PRO A 6 8.16 -28.69 -14.86
N SER A 7 7.69 -27.49 -14.51
CA SER A 7 8.38 -26.23 -14.78
C SER A 7 9.20 -25.76 -13.56
N GLU A 8 10.47 -25.41 -13.76
CA GLU A 8 11.40 -24.97 -12.71
C GLU A 8 11.12 -23.55 -12.19
N ASN A 9 11.70 -23.21 -11.03
CA ASN A 9 11.68 -21.86 -10.47
C ASN A 9 12.78 -20.99 -11.12
N ASP A 10 12.44 -19.77 -11.55
CA ASP A 10 13.41 -18.67 -11.66
C ASP A 10 13.08 -17.61 -10.59
N THR A 11 14.03 -17.40 -9.67
CA THR A 11 13.91 -16.42 -8.58
C THR A 11 14.99 -15.36 -8.70
N SER A 12 14.87 -14.49 -9.72
CA SER A 12 15.76 -13.34 -9.88
C SER A 12 15.02 -12.04 -10.21
N ASN A 13 14.68 -11.27 -9.17
CA ASN A 13 14.05 -9.94 -9.33
C ASN A 13 15.10 -8.89 -9.75
N ARG A 14 15.58 -9.00 -11.00
CA ARG A 14 16.53 -8.08 -11.63
C ARG A 14 16.15 -7.89 -13.11
N ILE A 15 15.39 -6.83 -13.40
CA ILE A 15 14.97 -6.51 -14.77
C ILE A 15 16.20 -6.10 -15.62
N GLN A 16 16.80 -7.08 -16.29
CA GLN A 16 17.71 -6.89 -17.42
C GLN A 16 17.08 -7.52 -18.67
N PRO A 17 16.47 -6.73 -19.57
CA PRO A 17 16.01 -7.24 -20.85
C PRO A 17 17.22 -7.51 -21.74
N THR A 18 17.49 -8.79 -21.98
CA THR A 18 18.52 -9.26 -22.90
C THR A 18 18.04 -9.10 -24.34
N PHE A 19 18.78 -8.37 -25.16
CA PHE A 19 18.49 -8.23 -26.59
C PHE A 19 19.75 -8.41 -27.42
N PHE A 20 19.91 -9.60 -27.99
CA PHE A 20 20.57 -9.92 -29.26
C PHE A 20 20.64 -11.46 -29.39
N HIS A 21 19.61 -12.08 -29.96
CA HIS A 21 19.70 -13.45 -30.44
C HIS A 21 20.02 -13.45 -31.93
N THR A 22 21.19 -13.98 -32.30
CA THR A 22 21.56 -14.22 -33.70
C THR A 22 20.72 -15.35 -34.30
N PRO A 23 20.42 -15.31 -35.62
CA PRO A 23 19.48 -16.25 -36.25
C PRO A 23 20.05 -17.66 -36.38
N ALA A 24 19.15 -18.64 -36.45
CA ALA A 24 19.48 -20.07 -36.49
C ALA A 24 20.07 -20.52 -37.84
N THR A 25 20.90 -21.57 -37.78
CA THR A 25 21.33 -22.38 -38.93
C THR A 25 20.98 -23.85 -38.71
N GLN A 26 20.85 -24.60 -39.82
CA GLN A 26 20.13 -25.88 -39.85
C GLN A 26 20.97 -27.10 -39.46
N LEU A 27 20.26 -28.14 -38.96
CA LEU A 27 20.48 -29.59 -39.16
C LEU A 27 21.90 -30.06 -39.57
N ASN A 28 22.58 -30.82 -38.68
CA ASN A 28 22.70 -32.29 -38.84
C ASN A 28 23.58 -32.97 -37.76
N ASN A 29 23.15 -34.18 -37.37
CA ASN A 29 23.89 -35.37 -36.92
C ASN A 29 25.08 -35.31 -35.90
N THR A 30 24.88 -36.11 -34.85
CA THR A 30 25.81 -36.79 -33.92
C THR A 30 27.13 -37.38 -34.50
N PRO A 31 28.12 -37.84 -33.67
CA PRO A 31 28.47 -37.54 -32.26
C PRO A 31 30.01 -37.51 -31.92
N LYS A 32 30.34 -37.37 -30.61
CA LYS A 32 31.56 -37.81 -29.86
C LYS A 32 32.72 -36.82 -29.58
N LYS A 33 33.09 -36.80 -28.28
CA LYS A 33 34.43 -36.69 -27.64
C LYS A 33 35.65 -36.25 -28.47
N SER A 34 36.37 -35.23 -27.98
CA SER A 34 37.72 -35.38 -27.40
C SER A 34 38.22 -34.08 -26.75
N SER A 35 39.12 -34.18 -25.77
CA SER A 35 39.91 -33.07 -25.22
C SER A 35 41.15 -32.77 -26.06
N GLN A 36 41.63 -31.52 -26.07
CA GLN A 36 43.05 -31.20 -25.80
C GLN A 36 43.29 -29.69 -25.54
N ASP A 37 43.72 -29.39 -24.31
CA ASP A 37 44.53 -28.21 -23.93
C ASP A 37 46.01 -28.47 -24.37
N PRO A 38 46.92 -27.47 -24.49
CA PRO A 38 47.37 -26.71 -23.32
C PRO A 38 47.79 -25.22 -23.53
N ALA A 39 47.24 -24.35 -22.67
CA ALA A 39 47.96 -23.41 -21.79
C ALA A 39 49.26 -22.65 -22.22
N LYS A 40 49.32 -21.37 -21.83
CA LYS A 40 50.46 -20.83 -21.06
C LYS A 40 50.01 -19.82 -20.00
N ASN A 41 50.70 -19.82 -18.85
CA ASN A 41 50.27 -19.21 -17.58
C ASN A 41 51.47 -18.61 -16.81
N PRO A 42 51.28 -17.53 -16.03
CA PRO A 42 51.96 -17.38 -14.73
C PRO A 42 51.06 -16.78 -13.62
N TYR A 43 51.16 -17.10 -12.31
CA TYR A 43 51.94 -18.12 -11.57
C TYR A 43 51.31 -18.35 -10.16
N TYR A 44 51.79 -19.37 -9.41
CA TYR A 44 51.42 -19.73 -8.02
C TYR A 44 52.60 -19.48 -7.02
N GLN A 45 52.55 -19.60 -5.68
CA GLN A 45 51.57 -20.13 -4.71
C GLN A 45 51.79 -19.54 -3.28
N SER A 46 50.89 -19.83 -2.33
CA SER A 46 51.15 -19.79 -0.86
C SER A 46 51.56 -21.18 -0.34
N PRO A 47 52.27 -21.33 0.81
CA PRO A 47 51.64 -21.87 2.06
C PRO A 47 52.38 -21.42 3.39
N PRO A 48 52.30 -22.08 4.58
CA PRO A 48 51.20 -22.02 5.56
C PRO A 48 51.67 -21.74 7.05
N PRO A 49 51.21 -22.37 8.20
CA PRO A 49 50.92 -21.61 9.45
C PRO A 49 51.52 -22.19 10.79
N TYR A 50 50.87 -21.95 11.96
CA TYR A 50 51.14 -22.37 13.37
C TYR A 50 52.11 -21.46 14.19
N SER A 51 52.01 -21.24 15.52
CA SER A 51 50.96 -21.55 16.54
C SER A 51 51.22 -20.97 17.96
N LEU A 52 50.15 -20.90 18.79
CA LEU A 52 50.09 -21.06 20.28
C LEU A 52 50.58 -19.96 21.28
N HIS A 53 49.76 -19.84 22.35
CA HIS A 53 50.01 -19.46 23.77
C HIS A 53 50.53 -18.07 24.23
N SER A 54 49.79 -17.54 25.23
CA SER A 54 50.24 -16.68 26.36
C SER A 54 50.52 -17.59 27.59
N PRO A 55 50.99 -17.11 28.79
CA PRO A 55 51.18 -15.72 29.25
C PRO A 55 52.47 -15.43 30.10
N ASN A 56 52.53 -14.21 30.67
CA ASN A 56 53.23 -13.76 31.90
C ASN A 56 54.77 -13.60 31.95
N GLN A 57 55.18 -12.55 32.71
CA GLN A 57 56.52 -12.20 33.22
C GLN A 57 57.58 -11.77 32.15
N SER A 58 58.45 -10.77 32.36
CA SER A 58 58.67 -9.84 33.50
C SER A 58 59.28 -8.48 33.07
N GLU A 59 59.31 -7.52 34.00
CA GLU A 59 60.17 -6.30 34.05
C GLU A 59 61.70 -6.62 34.01
N PRO A 60 62.66 -5.65 33.90
CA PRO A 60 62.65 -4.21 34.32
C PRO A 60 63.23 -3.22 33.24
N SER A 61 63.56 -1.92 33.43
CA SER A 61 63.85 -1.07 34.63
C SER A 61 63.50 0.42 34.43
N ALA A 62 63.38 1.19 35.53
CA ALA A 62 63.26 2.66 35.58
C ALA A 62 64.67 3.35 35.72
N PRO A 63 64.94 4.53 36.36
CA PRO A 63 64.16 5.45 37.23
C PRO A 63 64.45 6.98 36.96
N PRO A 64 64.31 7.94 37.93
CA PRO A 64 63.21 8.27 38.86
C PRO A 64 62.77 9.77 38.80
N LEU A 65 61.62 10.14 39.41
CA LEU A 65 61.54 10.97 40.65
C LEU A 65 60.13 11.50 40.96
N GLU A 66 59.84 11.56 42.26
CA GLU A 66 58.67 12.11 42.99
C GLU A 66 59.19 12.36 44.45
N PRO A 67 58.43 12.93 45.42
CA PRO A 67 57.20 13.75 45.38
C PRO A 67 57.36 15.06 46.21
N GLU A 68 56.28 15.82 46.46
CA GLU A 68 56.08 16.47 47.79
C GLU A 68 54.63 16.88 48.08
N ILE A 69 54.34 17.26 49.35
CA ILE A 69 53.00 17.45 49.94
C ILE A 69 53.03 18.63 50.94
N TYR A 70 51.88 19.30 51.18
CA TYR A 70 51.43 20.10 52.37
C TYR A 70 51.04 21.60 52.15
N PRO A 71 50.13 22.18 52.99
CA PRO A 71 49.61 23.57 52.95
C PRO A 71 50.15 24.41 54.17
N PRO A 72 49.49 25.41 54.84
CA PRO A 72 48.28 26.27 54.57
C PRO A 72 48.38 27.79 54.97
N GLY A 73 47.36 28.62 54.59
CA GLY A 73 46.72 29.62 55.50
C GLY A 73 46.85 31.17 55.29
N ARG A 74 45.74 31.90 55.61
CA ARG A 74 45.53 33.37 55.91
C ARG A 74 45.92 34.43 54.83
N SER A 75 45.09 35.39 54.36
CA SER A 75 44.11 36.39 54.91
C SER A 75 44.76 37.75 55.32
N GLU A 76 44.13 38.95 55.27
CA GLU A 76 42.70 39.38 55.23
C GLU A 76 42.34 40.25 53.97
N ALA A 77 41.67 41.41 53.87
CA ALA A 77 41.16 42.49 54.78
C ALA A 77 39.95 43.30 54.16
N TYR A 78 39.63 44.53 54.65
CA TYR A 78 38.42 45.37 54.39
C TYR A 78 38.74 46.91 54.45
N PRO A 79 37.84 47.96 54.45
CA PRO A 79 36.36 48.10 54.66
C PRO A 79 35.66 49.11 53.66
N PRO A 80 34.51 49.86 53.89
CA PRO A 80 33.53 49.94 55.02
C PRO A 80 31.98 50.11 54.79
N VAL A 81 31.15 49.69 55.80
CA VAL A 81 29.77 50.17 56.19
C VAL A 81 28.57 49.85 55.24
N GLY A 82 27.26 49.74 55.59
CA GLY A 82 26.44 49.85 56.85
C GLY A 82 25.32 50.95 56.78
N PRO A 83 24.29 51.07 57.67
CA PRO A 83 23.73 50.18 58.74
C PRO A 83 22.16 50.12 58.88
N TYR A 84 21.60 49.31 59.82
CA TYR A 84 20.47 49.57 60.79
C TYR A 84 19.66 48.32 61.30
N SER A 85 19.03 48.41 62.49
CA SER A 85 18.20 47.41 63.25
C SER A 85 17.43 48.11 64.41
N PRO A 86 16.40 47.58 65.16
CA PRO A 86 16.56 46.57 66.28
C PRO A 86 15.33 45.74 66.84
N VAL A 87 15.59 44.60 67.58
CA VAL A 87 14.77 43.95 68.70
C VAL A 87 13.37 43.34 68.35
N GLY A 88 12.67 42.40 69.06
CA GLY A 88 12.83 41.55 70.30
C GLY A 88 11.69 41.74 71.38
N PRO A 89 11.41 40.88 72.42
CA PRO A 89 11.77 39.47 72.73
C PRO A 89 10.65 38.55 73.41
N GLU A 90 10.98 37.26 73.66
CA GLU A 90 10.55 36.21 74.67
C GLU A 90 9.12 35.92 75.23
N THR A 91 8.71 34.62 75.21
CA THR A 91 8.27 33.75 76.37
C THR A 91 8.08 32.25 76.00
N TYR A 92 7.83 31.33 76.97
CA TYR A 92 7.90 29.83 76.93
C TYR A 92 6.80 29.16 77.83
N PRO A 93 6.60 27.81 77.98
CA PRO A 93 7.00 26.56 77.25
C PRO A 93 5.73 25.69 76.93
N PRO A 94 5.55 24.34 77.17
CA PRO A 94 6.40 23.10 77.21
C PRO A 94 5.86 21.82 76.46
N ALA A 95 6.63 20.71 76.48
CA ALA A 95 6.29 19.26 76.31
C ALA A 95 5.65 18.73 74.98
N GLY A 96 5.97 17.54 74.42
CA GLY A 96 7.01 16.49 74.65
C GLY A 96 6.51 15.04 74.37
N PRO A 97 7.33 13.96 74.27
CA PRO A 97 8.77 13.88 73.93
C PRO A 97 9.31 12.57 73.17
N TYR A 98 10.59 12.60 72.70
CA TYR A 98 11.63 11.53 72.47
C TYR A 98 11.55 10.33 71.44
N SER A 99 12.43 10.38 70.39
CA SER A 99 13.66 9.56 70.07
C SER A 99 13.75 7.99 70.12
N PRO A 100 14.75 7.27 69.51
CA PRO A 100 15.68 7.52 68.34
C PRO A 100 16.02 6.29 67.39
N GLN A 101 16.88 6.54 66.38
CA GLN A 101 17.70 5.70 65.43
C GLN A 101 17.85 4.14 65.52
N GLY A 102 17.96 3.46 64.34
CA GLY A 102 19.05 2.47 64.05
C GLY A 102 18.79 1.10 63.33
N VAL A 103 19.48 0.88 62.19
CA VAL A 103 20.09 -0.40 61.63
C VAL A 103 19.20 -1.64 61.24
N TYR A 104 19.67 -2.41 60.22
CA TYR A 104 19.22 -3.75 59.72
C TYR A 104 19.46 -4.92 60.72
N PRO A 105 19.00 -6.19 60.50
CA PRO A 105 17.82 -6.76 59.81
C PRO A 105 17.05 -7.75 60.77
N PRO A 106 16.75 -9.05 60.45
CA PRO A 106 15.77 -9.65 59.54
C PRO A 106 14.60 -10.47 60.21
N THR A 107 13.59 -10.85 59.40
CA THR A 107 12.74 -12.08 59.47
C THR A 107 11.98 -12.55 60.74
N ASN A 108 10.65 -12.67 60.58
CA ASN A 108 9.73 -13.76 60.98
C ASN A 108 9.34 -14.08 62.45
N TYR A 109 8.01 -14.08 62.66
CA TYR A 109 7.15 -15.03 63.39
C TYR A 109 7.47 -15.50 64.84
N ASN A 110 6.43 -15.50 65.68
CA ASN A 110 6.23 -16.57 66.67
C ASN A 110 4.75 -16.76 67.06
N HIS A 111 4.39 -17.97 67.49
CA HIS A 111 3.01 -18.41 67.84
C HIS A 111 3.01 -19.25 69.13
N LEU A 112 2.00 -19.10 69.99
CA LEU A 112 1.61 -20.05 71.04
C LEU A 112 0.07 -19.98 71.21
N GLY A 113 -0.69 -21.07 71.36
CA GLY A 113 -0.38 -22.50 71.24
C GLY A 113 -1.63 -23.26 70.71
N HIS A 114 -1.46 -24.42 70.06
CA HIS A 114 -1.54 -25.80 70.63
C HIS A 114 -2.99 -26.32 70.87
N PRO A 115 -3.23 -27.65 70.85
CA PRO A 115 -2.35 -28.82 70.58
C PRO A 115 -2.66 -29.49 69.20
N ASN A 116 -2.00 -30.54 68.70
CA ASN A 116 -0.94 -31.43 69.23
C ASN A 116 0.00 -31.91 68.09
N SER A 117 1.18 -32.43 68.47
CA SER A 117 2.25 -33.00 67.59
C SER A 117 2.04 -34.54 67.39
N PRO A 118 2.91 -35.39 66.74
CA PRO A 118 4.33 -35.17 66.36
C PRO A 118 4.95 -35.87 65.08
N TYR A 119 6.13 -35.37 64.64
CA TYR A 119 7.34 -36.10 64.12
C TYR A 119 7.25 -37.04 62.86
N SER A 120 8.32 -37.39 62.12
CA SER A 120 9.71 -36.86 61.91
C SER A 120 10.32 -37.43 60.59
N ASN A 121 11.57 -37.05 60.28
CA ASN A 121 12.39 -37.34 59.09
C ASN A 121 12.76 -38.81 58.80
N TYR A 122 13.36 -38.99 57.60
CA TYR A 122 14.33 -40.01 57.17
C TYR A 122 13.87 -41.44 56.79
N GLY A 123 13.91 -41.71 55.48
CA GLY A 123 14.74 -42.79 54.93
C GLY A 123 14.08 -44.12 54.52
N ALA A 124 14.94 -44.97 53.95
CA ALA A 124 14.73 -46.37 53.55
C ALA A 124 13.90 -46.71 52.28
N VAL A 125 14.45 -47.67 51.54
CA VAL A 125 14.03 -48.35 50.29
C VAL A 125 14.33 -49.85 50.53
N PRO A 126 13.69 -50.87 49.89
CA PRO A 126 12.37 -51.03 49.27
C PRO A 126 11.52 -52.03 50.12
N PRO A 127 10.64 -52.96 49.63
CA PRO A 127 10.98 -54.06 48.69
C PRO A 127 9.94 -54.42 47.58
N TYR A 128 10.40 -55.14 46.54
CA TYR A 128 9.58 -55.96 45.62
C TYR A 128 9.25 -57.34 46.24
N PRO A 129 8.17 -58.03 45.79
CA PRO A 129 8.25 -59.06 44.71
C PRO A 129 7.28 -58.73 43.53
N ASN A 130 7.43 -59.17 42.27
CA ASN A 130 7.59 -60.53 41.66
C ASN A 130 6.36 -61.46 41.87
N THR A 131 5.89 -62.34 40.97
CA THR A 131 6.12 -62.74 39.53
C THR A 131 4.89 -63.60 39.09
N SER A 132 4.68 -64.20 37.90
CA SER A 132 5.52 -64.51 36.72
C SER A 132 4.66 -64.77 35.44
N ASP A 133 5.31 -64.64 34.27
CA ASP A 133 5.30 -65.52 33.06
C ASP A 133 4.05 -66.22 32.50
N ALA A 134 3.93 -66.19 31.15
CA ALA A 134 4.03 -67.41 30.31
C ALA A 134 4.20 -67.09 28.81
N SER A 135 5.22 -67.67 28.15
CA SER A 135 5.38 -67.66 26.68
C SER A 135 6.20 -68.86 26.16
N PRO A 136 5.69 -69.59 25.15
CA PRO A 136 6.54 -70.21 24.11
C PRO A 136 5.88 -70.20 22.71
N SER A 137 6.54 -70.45 21.57
CA SER A 137 7.96 -70.45 21.19
C SER A 137 8.11 -70.46 19.64
N TRP A 138 9.29 -70.11 19.14
CA TRP A 138 9.78 -70.21 17.74
C TRP A 138 10.12 -71.69 17.37
N PRO A 139 10.79 -72.10 16.25
CA PRO A 139 11.54 -71.37 15.17
C PRO A 139 11.24 -71.89 13.73
N TRP A 140 11.90 -71.52 12.61
CA TRP A 140 13.21 -70.90 12.29
C TRP A 140 13.05 -69.84 11.15
N MET A 141 14.04 -69.22 10.48
CA MET A 141 15.52 -69.35 10.45
C MET A 141 16.18 -68.02 9.97
N VAL A 142 17.44 -67.74 10.38
CA VAL A 142 18.23 -66.57 9.95
C VAL A 142 19.73 -66.95 9.89
N PRO A 143 20.41 -66.82 8.73
CA PRO A 143 21.45 -65.77 8.54
C PRO A 143 21.52 -65.27 7.06
N ALA A 144 22.39 -64.35 6.61
CA ALA A 144 23.45 -63.53 7.23
C ALA A 144 23.35 -62.09 6.65
N ALA A 145 23.25 -61.00 7.41
CA ALA A 145 24.12 -60.49 8.48
C ALA A 145 25.32 -59.67 7.95
N ASN A 146 25.22 -58.35 8.13
CA ASN A 146 26.32 -57.40 8.27
C ASN A 146 25.77 -56.21 9.05
N GLY A 147 26.42 -55.81 10.14
CA GLY A 147 26.05 -54.64 10.90
C GLY A 147 27.11 -54.32 11.94
N GLU A 148 27.13 -53.07 12.38
CA GLU A 148 27.67 -52.66 13.68
C GLU A 148 27.14 -51.27 14.03
N GLN A 149 27.10 -50.94 15.32
CA GLN A 149 26.56 -49.67 15.82
C GLN A 149 27.61 -48.55 15.73
N PRO A 150 27.22 -47.31 15.40
CA PRO A 150 28.07 -46.16 15.67
C PRO A 150 28.07 -45.84 17.16
N THR A 151 29.24 -45.83 17.78
CA THR A 151 29.49 -45.17 19.08
C THR A 151 29.48 -43.65 18.92
N GLU A 152 29.30 -42.90 20.01
CA GLU A 152 29.49 -41.44 19.98
C GLU A 152 30.92 -41.08 19.57
N PRO A 153 31.09 -40.04 18.73
CA PRO A 153 31.96 -38.95 19.20
C PRO A 153 31.57 -37.53 18.75
N SER A 154 31.67 -36.59 19.69
CA SER A 154 32.10 -35.19 19.49
C SER A 154 31.21 -34.21 18.69
N ARG A 155 30.61 -33.25 19.40
CA ARG A 155 30.12 -31.98 18.81
C ARG A 155 31.29 -31.16 18.24
N LYS A 156 31.50 -31.18 16.92
CA LYS A 156 32.31 -30.14 16.24
C LYS A 156 31.55 -28.81 16.23
N LYS A 157 32.03 -27.84 17.02
CA LYS A 157 31.53 -26.46 17.01
C LYS A 157 31.94 -25.77 15.70
N ASN A 158 31.00 -25.45 14.81
CA ASN A 158 31.24 -24.66 13.60
C ASN A 158 31.45 -23.16 13.92
N PHE A 159 32.57 -22.83 14.56
CA PHE A 159 33.01 -21.47 14.90
C PHE A 159 33.58 -20.73 13.67
N GLY A 160 32.75 -20.55 12.64
CA GLY A 160 33.10 -19.83 11.40
C GLY A 160 32.04 -18.81 11.00
N CYS A 161 30.87 -19.30 10.58
CA CYS A 161 29.81 -18.48 9.99
C CYS A 161 29.38 -17.29 10.88
N LEU A 162 29.26 -17.49 12.20
CA LEU A 162 28.81 -16.44 13.13
C LEU A 162 29.78 -15.24 13.22
N ARG A 163 31.09 -15.43 13.03
CA ARG A 163 32.05 -14.30 13.01
C ARG A 163 31.99 -13.54 11.68
N LEU A 164 31.84 -14.25 10.56
CA LEU A 164 31.64 -13.62 9.24
C LEU A 164 30.32 -12.86 9.16
N CYS A 165 29.22 -13.43 9.68
CA CYS A 165 27.94 -12.74 9.79
C CYS A 165 28.02 -11.51 10.69
N LYS A 166 28.72 -11.56 11.83
CA LYS A 166 28.92 -10.38 12.68
C LYS A 166 29.82 -9.31 12.03
N LEU A 167 30.86 -9.70 11.29
CA LEU A 167 31.66 -8.75 10.50
C LEU A 167 30.84 -8.10 9.38
N PHE A 168 29.99 -8.87 8.69
CA PHE A 168 29.05 -8.34 7.71
C PHE A 168 28.03 -7.38 8.35
N TRP A 169 27.46 -7.74 9.51
CA TRP A 169 26.57 -6.83 10.25
C TRP A 169 27.28 -5.58 10.77
N TYR A 170 28.53 -5.65 11.23
CA TYR A 170 29.30 -4.45 11.59
C TYR A 170 29.70 -3.61 10.37
N PHE A 171 29.89 -4.22 9.20
CA PHE A 171 30.08 -3.50 7.93
C PHE A 171 28.79 -2.81 7.47
N VAL A 172 27.64 -3.48 7.56
CA VAL A 172 26.32 -2.91 7.23
C VAL A 172 25.93 -1.81 8.22
N ILE A 173 26.06 -2.04 9.53
CA ILE A 173 25.87 -1.00 10.57
C ILE A 173 26.87 0.14 10.35
N GLY A 174 28.12 -0.17 9.98
CA GLY A 174 29.13 0.83 9.61
C GLY A 174 28.70 1.69 8.42
N MET A 175 28.17 1.11 7.35
CA MET A 175 27.63 1.85 6.20
C MET A 175 26.34 2.61 6.52
N VAL A 176 25.45 2.07 7.36
CA VAL A 176 24.24 2.76 7.82
C VAL A 176 24.60 3.94 8.72
N PHE A 177 25.61 3.80 9.58
CA PHE A 177 26.09 4.88 10.45
C PHE A 177 26.88 5.93 9.66
N PHE A 178 27.67 5.55 8.65
CA PHE A 178 28.29 6.49 7.71
C PHE A 178 27.25 7.19 6.81
N GLY A 179 26.19 6.48 6.39
CA GLY A 179 25.08 7.05 5.64
C GLY A 179 24.31 8.07 6.48
N ALA A 180 23.90 7.68 7.70
CA ALA A 180 23.22 8.56 8.64
C ALA A 180 24.08 9.77 9.04
N ILE A 181 25.40 9.61 9.24
CA ILE A 181 26.31 10.74 9.48
C ILE A 181 26.49 11.60 8.21
N SER A 182 26.47 11.01 7.01
CA SER A 182 26.50 11.77 5.75
C SER A 182 25.22 12.55 5.50
N GLU A 183 24.06 12.07 5.96
CA GLU A 183 22.79 12.81 5.93
C GLU A 183 22.73 13.85 7.06
N MET A 184 23.18 13.51 8.27
CA MET A 184 23.16 14.39 9.45
C MET A 184 24.22 15.51 9.43
N LEU A 185 25.27 15.37 8.61
CA LEU A 185 26.22 16.44 8.26
C LEU A 185 25.87 17.10 6.91
N SER A 186 24.76 16.72 6.26
CA SER A 186 24.21 17.46 5.12
C SER A 186 23.15 18.44 5.62
N ASP A 187 23.57 19.68 5.85
CA ASP A 187 22.65 20.83 5.96
C ASP A 187 21.60 20.81 4.83
N PRO A 188 20.42 21.42 5.01
CA PRO A 188 19.39 21.52 3.98
C PRO A 188 19.83 22.45 2.83
N VAL A 189 20.74 21.95 1.98
CA VAL A 189 21.14 22.57 0.73
C VAL A 189 19.91 22.64 -0.15
N SER A 190 19.28 23.81 -0.20
CA SER A 190 18.28 24.16 -1.21
C SER A 190 18.86 23.80 -2.57
N LYS A 191 18.27 22.81 -3.27
CA LYS A 191 18.78 22.30 -4.55
C LYS A 191 19.12 23.49 -5.44
N PRO A 192 20.41 23.73 -5.76
CA PRO A 192 20.79 25.00 -6.35
C PRO A 192 20.15 25.10 -7.73
N ARG A 193 19.24 26.05 -7.89
CA ARG A 193 19.11 26.72 -9.18
C ARG A 193 20.51 27.28 -9.48
N CYS A 194 21.02 27.04 -10.69
CA CYS A 194 22.31 27.59 -11.13
C CYS A 194 22.16 29.11 -11.37
N VAL A 195 21.98 29.87 -10.28
CA VAL A 195 21.87 31.34 -10.27
C VAL A 195 23.27 31.95 -10.32
N ASP A 196 24.15 31.50 -9.42
CA ASP A 196 25.56 31.94 -9.33
C ASP A 196 26.51 31.05 -10.15
N SER A 197 26.02 30.44 -11.23
CA SER A 197 26.83 29.57 -12.10
C SER A 197 27.60 30.38 -13.13
N ILE A 198 28.89 30.10 -13.25
CA ILE A 198 29.74 30.62 -14.33
C ILE A 198 29.68 29.69 -15.55
N ASN A 199 30.08 30.21 -16.72
CA ASN A 199 30.28 29.37 -17.90
C ASN A 199 31.42 28.36 -17.65
N TRP A 200 31.24 27.13 -18.13
CA TRP A 200 32.33 26.16 -18.20
C TRP A 200 33.21 26.44 -19.42
N GLU A 201 34.09 27.45 -19.33
CA GLU A 201 34.85 27.96 -20.49
C GLU A 201 35.82 26.94 -21.13
N SER A 202 36.22 25.88 -20.42
CA SER A 202 37.02 24.78 -20.98
C SER A 202 36.20 23.74 -21.75
N LEU A 203 34.86 23.79 -21.69
CA LEU A 203 33.98 22.87 -22.42
C LEU A 203 33.93 23.24 -23.93
N PRO A 204 34.06 22.28 -24.87
CA PRO A 204 34.08 22.55 -26.29
C PRO A 204 32.70 22.99 -26.79
N LYS A 205 32.56 24.29 -27.10
CA LYS A 205 31.31 24.93 -27.54
C LYS A 205 30.72 24.34 -28.84
N LYS A 206 31.55 23.64 -29.64
CA LYS A 206 31.17 22.81 -30.79
C LYS A 206 32.03 21.54 -30.82
N ILE A 207 31.42 20.39 -31.09
CA ILE A 207 32.07 19.12 -31.44
C ILE A 207 31.52 18.67 -32.81
N GLU A 208 32.38 18.13 -33.68
CA GLU A 208 31.95 17.42 -34.91
C GLU A 208 32.09 15.92 -34.72
N TYR A 209 31.16 15.12 -35.25
CA TYR A 209 31.22 13.66 -35.20
C TYR A 209 30.85 13.00 -36.54
N SER A 210 31.24 11.75 -36.70
CA SER A 210 30.92 10.91 -37.87
C SER A 210 30.62 9.47 -37.44
N GLY A 211 29.65 8.83 -38.08
CA GLY A 211 29.24 7.46 -37.75
C GLY A 211 28.35 7.40 -36.52
N SER A 212 28.92 7.49 -35.31
CA SER A 212 28.22 7.29 -34.05
C SER A 212 28.53 8.41 -33.04
N LEU A 213 27.54 8.79 -32.23
CA LEU A 213 27.69 9.73 -31.12
C LEU A 213 27.27 9.05 -29.82
N ARG A 214 28.11 9.19 -28.78
CA ARG A 214 27.83 8.77 -27.41
C ARG A 214 28.07 9.95 -26.47
N ILE A 215 27.08 10.28 -25.65
CA ILE A 215 27.19 11.28 -24.58
C ILE A 215 26.79 10.62 -23.26
N THR A 216 27.69 10.65 -22.27
CA THR A 216 27.48 10.03 -20.94
C THR A 216 27.99 10.95 -19.83
N VAL A 217 27.53 10.71 -18.60
CA VAL A 217 28.16 11.25 -17.39
C VAL A 217 28.62 10.14 -16.44
N ASP A 218 29.86 10.27 -15.98
CA ASP A 218 30.46 9.59 -14.84
C ASP A 218 30.28 10.54 -13.64
N GLY A 219 29.17 10.36 -12.91
CA GLY A 219 28.69 11.32 -11.89
C GLY A 219 27.18 11.54 -11.95
N ASN A 220 26.72 12.72 -11.51
CA ASN A 220 25.32 13.14 -11.63
C ASN A 220 25.21 14.62 -12.03
N LEU A 221 24.20 14.97 -12.82
CA LEU A 221 23.91 16.35 -13.24
C LEU A 221 22.86 17.00 -12.33
N SER A 222 22.93 18.32 -12.18
CA SER A 222 21.88 19.09 -11.49
C SER A 222 20.68 19.39 -12.40
N SER A 223 20.94 19.59 -13.70
CA SER A 223 19.93 19.78 -14.75
C SER A 223 20.56 19.71 -16.15
N GLY A 224 19.74 19.65 -17.20
CA GLY A 224 20.18 19.84 -18.58
C GLY A 224 19.03 19.87 -19.58
N ARG A 225 19.30 20.40 -20.78
CA ARG A 225 18.38 20.36 -21.93
C ARG A 225 19.12 19.90 -23.19
N ILE A 226 18.75 18.73 -23.68
CA ILE A 226 19.32 18.12 -24.89
C ILE A 226 18.28 18.21 -26.01
N LEU A 227 18.60 18.94 -27.07
CA LEU A 227 17.74 19.12 -28.24
C LEU A 227 18.38 18.44 -29.45
N ILE A 228 17.75 17.38 -29.97
CA ILE A 228 18.25 16.60 -31.11
C ILE A 228 17.44 16.99 -32.36
N LYS A 229 18.12 17.32 -33.46
CA LYS A 229 17.53 17.77 -34.73
C LYS A 229 18.10 16.98 -35.90
N ASP A 230 17.34 16.87 -36.99
CA ASP A 230 17.89 16.50 -38.30
C ASP A 230 18.88 17.59 -38.77
N SER A 231 19.83 17.22 -39.62
CA SER A 231 20.85 18.14 -40.16
C SER A 231 20.62 18.38 -41.66
N ASP A 232 20.76 19.65 -42.08
CA ASP A 232 20.54 20.04 -43.48
C ASP A 232 21.36 19.21 -44.46
N GLN A 233 20.79 18.96 -45.65
CA GLN A 233 21.23 17.87 -46.53
C GLN A 233 22.67 17.99 -47.09
N GLU A 234 23.34 19.11 -46.84
CA GLU A 234 24.71 19.40 -47.30
C GLU A 234 25.79 19.13 -46.24
N THR A 235 25.44 18.83 -44.97
CA THR A 235 26.44 18.61 -43.91
C THR A 235 27.01 17.18 -43.92
N PRO A 236 28.32 16.96 -44.17
CA PRO A 236 28.92 15.62 -44.25
C PRO A 236 29.32 15.04 -42.88
N LYS A 237 29.08 15.76 -41.79
CA LYS A 237 29.35 15.37 -40.40
C LYS A 237 28.25 15.90 -39.50
N GLY A 238 28.00 15.22 -38.39
CA GLY A 238 27.10 15.71 -37.34
C GLY A 238 27.79 16.73 -36.44
N VAL A 239 26.99 17.57 -35.80
CA VAL A 239 27.50 18.67 -34.98
C VAL A 239 26.77 18.71 -33.64
N VAL A 240 27.53 18.74 -32.55
CA VAL A 240 27.00 19.01 -31.20
C VAL A 240 27.45 20.39 -30.77
N TYR A 241 26.51 21.29 -30.54
CA TYR A 241 26.75 22.54 -29.82
C TYR A 241 26.53 22.29 -28.33
N LEU A 242 27.42 22.81 -27.48
CA LEU A 242 27.39 22.60 -26.03
C LEU A 242 27.47 23.92 -25.27
N THR A 243 26.67 24.05 -24.22
CA THR A 243 26.78 25.11 -23.22
C THR A 243 26.68 24.50 -21.83
N GLY A 244 27.81 24.48 -21.12
CA GLY A 244 27.89 24.06 -19.73
C GLY A 244 27.92 25.25 -18.77
N ARG A 245 27.19 25.14 -17.65
CA ARG A 245 27.24 26.09 -16.54
C ARG A 245 27.56 25.36 -15.25
N VAL A 246 28.49 25.92 -14.47
CA VAL A 246 29.07 25.27 -13.29
C VAL A 246 29.17 26.28 -12.15
N SER A 247 28.84 25.89 -10.93
CA SER A 247 29.10 26.72 -9.74
C SER A 247 30.59 27.02 -9.59
N ALA A 248 30.96 28.27 -9.26
CA ALA A 248 32.37 28.69 -9.24
C ALA A 248 33.30 27.83 -8.34
N ARG A 249 32.75 27.23 -7.27
CA ARG A 249 33.46 26.29 -6.37
C ARG A 249 33.75 24.90 -6.98
N SER A 250 33.18 24.61 -8.15
CA SER A 250 33.16 23.28 -8.77
C SER A 250 33.90 23.23 -10.12
N VAL A 251 34.25 24.38 -10.70
CA VAL A 251 34.79 24.48 -12.07
C VAL A 251 36.15 23.78 -12.25
N GLU A 252 36.96 23.72 -11.20
CA GLU A 252 38.25 23.01 -11.19
C GLU A 252 38.10 21.48 -11.00
N ASN A 253 36.94 21.04 -10.51
CA ASN A 253 36.66 19.65 -10.14
C ASN A 253 35.86 18.88 -11.21
N VAL A 254 35.25 19.58 -12.17
CA VAL A 254 34.55 18.97 -13.31
C VAL A 254 35.48 18.83 -14.50
N ALA A 255 35.40 17.69 -15.19
CA ALA A 255 36.17 17.42 -16.39
C ALA A 255 35.28 16.81 -17.49
N TYR A 256 35.82 16.73 -18.71
CA TYR A 256 35.24 15.93 -19.77
C TYR A 256 36.35 15.16 -20.49
N LYS A 257 36.01 13.98 -21.00
CA LYS A 257 36.83 13.20 -21.91
C LYS A 257 36.14 13.18 -23.26
N LEU A 258 36.83 13.62 -24.30
CA LEU A 258 36.39 13.51 -25.68
C LEU A 258 37.28 12.50 -26.40
N LYS A 259 36.72 11.33 -26.71
CA LYS A 259 37.36 10.28 -27.52
C LYS A 259 36.73 10.33 -28.91
N GLN A 260 37.54 10.45 -29.96
CA GLN A 260 37.06 10.48 -31.34
C GLN A 260 37.88 9.53 -32.20
N ASP A 261 37.20 8.61 -32.88
CA ASP A 261 37.75 7.85 -34.00
C ASP A 261 36.85 7.97 -35.24
N ALA A 262 37.16 7.24 -36.30
CA ALA A 262 36.43 7.29 -37.58
C ALA A 262 35.03 6.64 -37.55
N LYS A 263 34.59 6.07 -36.42
CA LYS A 263 33.35 5.29 -36.25
C LYS A 263 32.49 5.78 -35.08
N GLU A 264 33.11 6.27 -34.00
CA GLU A 264 32.43 6.75 -32.81
C GLU A 264 33.11 8.00 -32.21
N THR A 265 32.27 8.94 -31.76
CA THR A 265 32.66 10.06 -30.90
C THR A 265 31.99 9.87 -29.54
N HIS A 266 32.80 9.67 -28.50
CA HIS A 266 32.33 9.53 -27.11
C HIS A 266 32.74 10.77 -26.31
N LEU A 267 31.73 11.53 -25.88
CA LEU A 267 31.85 12.58 -24.88
C LEU A 267 31.41 12.03 -23.51
N GLU A 268 32.33 12.05 -22.56
CA GLU A 268 32.16 11.52 -21.21
C GLU A 268 32.41 12.66 -20.21
N PHE A 269 31.34 13.22 -19.65
CA PHE A 269 31.45 14.20 -18.57
C PHE A 269 31.87 13.48 -17.29
N GLN A 270 32.83 14.03 -16.56
CA GLN A 270 33.24 13.52 -15.25
C GLN A 270 32.90 14.56 -14.19
N ILE A 271 31.95 14.22 -13.33
CA ILE A 271 31.38 15.11 -12.32
C ILE A 271 31.50 14.39 -10.96
N PRO A 272 32.48 14.75 -10.11
CA PRO A 272 32.62 14.13 -8.81
C PRO A 272 31.38 14.34 -7.96
N SER A 273 31.05 13.36 -7.12
CA SER A 273 29.84 13.30 -6.29
C SER A 273 29.87 14.25 -5.08
N LEU A 274 30.08 15.54 -5.35
CA LEU A 274 30.12 16.64 -4.37
C LEU A 274 28.72 17.24 -4.21
N SER A 275 28.14 17.12 -3.01
CA SER A 275 26.75 17.48 -2.67
C SER A 275 26.34 18.94 -2.93
N LEU A 276 27.32 19.84 -3.10
CA LEU A 276 27.14 21.29 -3.26
C LEU A 276 27.36 21.82 -4.69
N SER A 277 27.66 20.95 -5.67
CA SER A 277 27.98 21.39 -7.04
C SER A 277 26.73 21.55 -7.89
N CYS A 278 26.50 22.76 -8.43
CA CYS A 278 25.54 22.98 -9.52
C CYS A 278 26.24 22.77 -10.86
N VAL A 279 25.84 21.75 -11.62
CA VAL A 279 26.30 21.51 -12.99
C VAL A 279 25.08 21.35 -13.90
N ASN A 280 24.96 22.28 -14.84
CA ASN A 280 23.99 22.27 -15.93
C ASN A 280 24.72 22.03 -17.26
N ILE A 281 24.17 21.15 -18.10
CA ILE A 281 24.66 20.90 -19.47
C ILE A 281 23.50 20.94 -20.43
N ASP A 282 23.50 21.95 -21.29
CA ASP A 282 22.57 22.09 -22.40
C ASP A 282 23.30 21.80 -23.73
N ALA A 283 22.63 21.10 -24.65
CA ALA A 283 23.21 20.65 -25.91
C ALA A 283 22.21 20.75 -27.07
N VAL A 284 22.71 21.08 -28.27
CA VAL A 284 21.95 20.96 -29.53
C VAL A 284 22.73 20.05 -30.48
N ILE A 285 22.14 18.90 -30.80
CA ILE A 285 22.74 17.83 -31.62
C ILE A 285 22.07 17.85 -33.00
N TYR A 286 22.84 18.17 -34.04
CA TYR A 286 22.42 18.04 -35.44
C TYR A 286 22.89 16.70 -35.99
N VAL A 287 21.94 15.86 -36.39
CA VAL A 287 22.15 14.47 -36.79
C VAL A 287 22.09 14.33 -38.31
N PRO A 288 23.19 13.93 -38.98
CA PRO A 288 23.20 13.73 -40.42
C PRO A 288 22.63 12.36 -40.81
N LYS A 289 22.09 12.29 -42.03
CA LYS A 289 21.63 11.03 -42.64
C LYS A 289 22.73 9.97 -42.62
N GLY A 290 22.37 8.74 -42.27
CA GLY A 290 23.31 7.62 -42.14
C GLY A 290 24.07 7.55 -40.81
N THR A 291 23.65 8.31 -39.79
CA THR A 291 24.15 8.13 -38.41
C THR A 291 23.80 6.73 -37.88
N ARG A 292 24.81 5.98 -37.45
CA ARG A 292 24.71 4.59 -36.97
C ARG A 292 24.09 4.49 -35.58
N LEU A 293 24.47 5.38 -34.68
CA LEU A 293 24.03 5.36 -33.27
C LEU A 293 24.06 6.77 -32.70
N ILE A 294 22.96 7.16 -32.04
CA ILE A 294 22.92 8.21 -31.02
C ILE A 294 22.68 7.53 -29.68
N TYR A 295 23.65 7.60 -28.76
CA TYR A 295 23.53 7.15 -27.38
C TYR A 295 23.64 8.36 -26.45
N ILE A 296 22.64 8.59 -25.60
CA ILE A 296 22.65 9.67 -24.61
C ILE A 296 22.19 9.11 -23.27
N ASP A 297 23.02 9.24 -22.24
CA ASP A 297 22.72 8.81 -20.87
C ASP A 297 23.11 9.93 -19.90
N LEU A 298 22.12 10.80 -19.63
CA LEU A 298 22.30 12.04 -18.88
C LEU A 298 21.12 12.21 -17.89
N PRO A 299 21.29 11.83 -16.60
CA PRO A 299 20.26 12.01 -15.59
C PRO A 299 19.92 13.49 -15.39
N HIS A 300 18.70 13.77 -14.94
CA HIS A 300 18.16 15.13 -14.75
C HIS A 300 18.17 16.04 -16.01
N SER A 301 18.52 15.50 -17.18
CA SER A 301 18.48 16.24 -18.45
C SER A 301 17.21 15.92 -19.22
N THR A 302 16.49 16.95 -19.64
CA THR A 302 15.32 16.81 -20.53
C THR A 302 15.82 16.55 -21.94
N ILE A 303 15.29 15.53 -22.63
CA ILE A 303 15.69 15.19 -24.00
C ILE A 303 14.52 15.44 -24.94
N GLN A 304 14.73 16.23 -25.98
CA GLN A 304 13.70 16.65 -26.93
C GLN A 304 14.14 16.44 -28.37
N LEU A 305 13.27 15.80 -29.17
CA LEU A 305 13.31 15.83 -30.63
C LEU A 305 12.12 16.68 -31.07
N PRO A 306 12.32 17.90 -31.62
CA PRO A 306 11.25 18.76 -32.09
C PRO A 306 10.71 18.27 -33.44
N ASP A 307 9.59 18.83 -33.91
CA ASP A 307 8.97 18.46 -35.18
C ASP A 307 9.95 18.51 -36.38
N GLY A 308 9.90 17.47 -37.21
CA GLY A 308 10.82 17.22 -38.32
C GLY A 308 10.91 15.72 -38.62
N LEU A 309 11.63 15.34 -39.68
CA LEU A 309 11.91 13.94 -40.03
C LEU A 309 13.36 13.59 -39.65
N MET A 310 13.57 12.75 -38.64
CA MET A 310 14.91 12.39 -38.16
C MET A 310 15.29 10.96 -38.59
N ASN A 311 16.49 10.77 -39.15
CA ASN A 311 16.95 9.48 -39.67
C ASN A 311 18.23 8.99 -38.96
N ALA A 312 18.15 7.95 -38.13
CA ALA A 312 19.31 7.34 -37.48
C ALA A 312 19.11 5.83 -37.22
N ASP A 313 20.09 5.01 -37.58
CA ASP A 313 20.06 3.53 -37.51
C ASP A 313 19.69 3.00 -36.10
N MET A 314 20.21 3.65 -35.05
CA MET A 314 19.89 3.33 -33.66
C MET A 314 19.84 4.60 -32.80
N LEU A 315 18.80 4.72 -31.98
CA LEU A 315 18.64 5.80 -31.00
C LEU A 315 18.45 5.19 -29.61
N GLN A 316 19.36 5.50 -28.68
CA GLN A 316 19.28 5.07 -27.29
C GLN A 316 19.35 6.29 -26.36
N LEU A 317 18.27 6.53 -25.60
CA LEU A 317 18.10 7.70 -24.75
C LEU A 317 17.82 7.30 -23.30
N SER A 318 18.52 7.92 -22.35
CA SER A 318 18.38 7.67 -20.92
C SER A 318 18.43 8.96 -20.09
N SER A 319 17.43 9.12 -19.22
CA SER A 319 17.37 10.21 -18.22
C SER A 319 16.55 9.80 -17.00
N SER A 320 17.11 9.91 -15.81
CA SER A 320 16.48 9.37 -14.59
C SER A 320 15.26 10.16 -14.08
N TYR A 321 15.21 11.48 -14.27
CA TYR A 321 14.24 12.36 -13.59
C TYR A 321 13.79 13.58 -14.42
N ALA A 322 14.01 13.55 -15.74
CA ALA A 322 13.54 14.57 -16.66
C ALA A 322 13.02 13.90 -17.94
N PRO A 323 11.96 14.42 -18.58
CA PRO A 323 11.21 13.67 -19.59
C PRO A 323 11.97 13.54 -20.91
N VAL A 324 11.57 12.53 -21.68
CA VAL A 324 12.00 12.33 -23.07
C VAL A 324 10.81 12.55 -23.98
N VAL A 325 10.91 13.53 -24.88
CA VAL A 325 9.82 14.00 -25.75
C VAL A 325 10.24 13.90 -27.21
N ILE A 326 9.49 13.16 -28.02
CA ILE A 326 9.72 12.98 -29.46
C ILE A 326 8.53 13.48 -30.27
N ASN A 327 8.64 14.71 -30.78
CA ASN A 327 7.67 15.34 -31.68
C ASN A 327 8.06 15.17 -33.16
N SER A 328 9.26 14.67 -33.45
CA SER A 328 9.69 14.30 -34.81
C SER A 328 9.02 13.01 -35.29
N ASP A 329 8.82 12.86 -36.60
CA ASP A 329 8.79 11.55 -37.25
C ASP A 329 10.21 10.95 -37.18
N TRP A 330 10.45 10.01 -36.26
CA TRP A 330 11.74 9.31 -36.20
C TRP A 330 11.72 8.04 -37.06
N ARG A 331 12.78 7.85 -37.85
CA ARG A 331 13.05 6.65 -38.65
C ARG A 331 14.42 6.04 -38.34
N GLY A 332 14.46 4.72 -38.21
CA GLY A 332 15.69 3.97 -37.94
C GLY A 332 15.48 2.46 -37.90
N ARG A 333 16.47 1.72 -37.40
CA ARG A 333 16.33 0.26 -37.17
C ARG A 333 15.81 -0.03 -35.78
N ASN A 334 16.49 0.47 -34.74
CA ASN A 334 16.14 0.19 -33.34
C ASN A 334 16.05 1.46 -32.48
N LEU A 335 15.02 1.56 -31.65
CA LEU A 335 14.85 2.62 -30.64
C LEU A 335 14.87 2.02 -29.23
N LYS A 336 15.56 2.69 -28.30
CA LYS A 336 15.50 2.38 -26.87
C LYS A 336 15.42 3.64 -26.03
N ILE A 337 14.36 3.80 -25.24
CA ILE A 337 14.21 4.91 -24.29
C ILE A 337 14.04 4.36 -22.88
N THR A 338 14.84 4.84 -21.92
CA THR A 338 14.79 4.39 -20.52
C THR A 338 14.80 5.56 -19.56
N THR A 339 13.78 5.71 -18.71
CA THR A 339 13.79 6.67 -17.59
C THR A 339 13.67 5.94 -16.24
N ASN A 340 13.85 6.64 -15.13
CA ASN A 340 13.48 6.10 -13.81
C ASN A 340 12.12 6.67 -13.36
N ASN A 341 11.99 7.99 -13.28
CA ASN A 341 10.80 8.69 -12.78
C ASN A 341 10.50 9.96 -13.62
N ALA A 342 10.44 9.82 -14.94
CA ALA A 342 9.98 10.89 -15.83
C ALA A 342 9.33 10.33 -17.10
N ASP A 343 8.38 11.07 -17.67
CA ASP A 343 7.52 10.59 -18.76
C ASP A 343 8.29 10.38 -20.07
N ILE A 344 7.79 9.44 -20.88
CA ILE A 344 8.19 9.20 -22.26
C ILE A 344 7.00 9.59 -23.14
N GLN A 345 7.13 10.71 -23.85
CA GLN A 345 6.09 11.25 -24.73
C GLN A 345 6.56 11.17 -26.18
N ILE A 346 5.72 10.58 -27.03
CA ILE A 346 6.03 10.28 -28.43
C ILE A 346 4.86 10.73 -29.31
N LYS A 347 5.20 11.27 -30.47
CA LYS A 347 4.31 11.51 -31.59
C LYS A 347 4.31 10.32 -32.55
N SER A 348 5.38 10.17 -33.33
CA SER A 348 5.48 9.23 -34.44
C SER A 348 6.85 8.52 -34.50
N ILE A 349 6.83 7.20 -34.64
CA ILE A 349 8.02 6.33 -34.76
C ILE A 349 7.81 5.31 -35.89
N GLN A 350 8.85 5.07 -36.68
CA GLN A 350 8.94 3.95 -37.63
C GLN A 350 10.31 3.25 -37.51
N ALA A 351 10.31 1.95 -37.19
CA ALA A 351 11.51 1.15 -36.95
C ALA A 351 11.58 -0.10 -37.83
N ASP A 352 12.67 -0.29 -38.57
CA ASP A 352 12.92 -1.50 -39.38
C ASP A 352 13.16 -2.77 -38.53
N GLY A 353 13.31 -2.62 -37.20
CA GLY A 353 13.58 -3.67 -36.23
C GLY A 353 12.71 -3.52 -34.98
N SER A 354 13.27 -3.04 -33.87
CA SER A 354 12.62 -3.07 -32.54
C SER A 354 12.53 -1.72 -31.82
N VAL A 355 11.46 -1.52 -31.06
CA VAL A 355 11.22 -0.35 -30.21
C VAL A 355 11.07 -0.80 -28.76
N MET A 356 11.91 -0.29 -27.86
CA MET A 356 11.85 -0.55 -26.43
C MET A 356 11.67 0.74 -25.62
N LEU A 357 10.58 0.87 -24.88
CA LEU A 357 10.30 2.01 -23.99
C LEU A 357 10.18 1.53 -22.54
N ALA A 358 10.95 2.08 -21.61
CA ALA A 358 10.86 1.67 -20.21
C ALA A 358 10.99 2.81 -19.20
N THR A 359 10.22 2.71 -18.12
CA THR A 359 10.29 3.59 -16.95
C THR A 359 9.90 2.81 -15.69
N LYS A 360 9.79 3.45 -14.52
CA LYS A 360 9.27 2.83 -13.29
C LYS A 360 7.96 3.49 -12.86
N ASN A 361 7.95 4.81 -12.72
CA ASN A 361 6.86 5.53 -12.04
C ASN A 361 6.19 6.62 -12.90
N SER A 362 6.42 6.62 -14.20
CA SER A 362 5.98 7.68 -15.13
C SER A 362 5.28 7.13 -16.37
N ALA A 363 4.56 7.98 -17.09
CA ALA A 363 3.72 7.58 -18.20
C ALA A 363 4.54 7.28 -19.46
N ILE A 364 4.03 6.36 -20.28
CA ILE A 364 4.46 6.15 -21.67
C ILE A 364 3.27 6.50 -22.57
N THR A 365 3.40 7.54 -23.40
CA THR A 365 2.30 8.04 -24.24
C THR A 365 2.74 8.15 -25.69
N VAL A 366 1.97 7.56 -26.61
CA VAL A 366 2.13 7.70 -28.06
C VAL A 366 0.86 8.33 -28.62
N THR A 367 0.97 9.57 -29.08
CA THR A 367 -0.18 10.39 -29.53
C THR A 367 -0.62 10.11 -30.97
N GLU A 368 0.30 9.69 -31.86
CA GLU A 368 -0.04 9.33 -33.24
C GLU A 368 0.24 7.84 -33.51
N LYS A 369 1.51 7.42 -33.62
CA LYS A 369 1.86 6.06 -34.10
C LYS A 369 3.23 5.53 -33.66
N VAL A 370 3.30 4.22 -33.38
CA VAL A 370 4.57 3.45 -33.40
C VAL A 370 4.46 2.30 -34.39
N GLU A 371 5.40 2.22 -35.32
CA GLU A 371 5.61 1.08 -36.21
C GLU A 371 6.98 0.45 -35.91
N ALA A 372 7.03 -0.87 -35.72
CA ALA A 372 8.29 -1.62 -35.58
C ALA A 372 8.18 -3.00 -36.22
N ARG A 373 9.07 -3.32 -37.16
CA ARG A 373 8.97 -4.53 -37.99
C ARG A 373 9.08 -5.84 -37.18
N ASP A 374 9.87 -5.86 -36.12
CA ASP A 374 10.15 -7.07 -35.34
C ASP A 374 9.47 -7.05 -33.96
N THR A 375 9.77 -6.08 -33.06
CA THR A 375 9.11 -5.99 -31.73
C THR A 375 8.79 -4.56 -31.24
N ILE A 376 7.71 -4.40 -30.47
CA ILE A 376 7.42 -3.24 -29.63
C ILE A 376 7.29 -3.70 -28.17
N ASP A 377 8.20 -3.28 -27.30
CA ASP A 377 8.24 -3.67 -25.89
C ASP A 377 8.16 -2.43 -24.99
N MET A 378 7.08 -2.30 -24.18
CA MET A 378 6.87 -1.16 -23.28
C MET A 378 6.65 -1.61 -21.83
N VAL A 379 7.42 -1.04 -20.90
CA VAL A 379 7.45 -1.46 -19.49
C VAL A 379 7.43 -0.28 -18.54
N THR A 380 6.53 -0.33 -17.55
CA THR A 380 6.50 0.58 -16.40
C THR A 380 6.07 -0.20 -15.15
N THR A 381 6.05 0.43 -13.98
CA THR A 381 5.60 -0.21 -12.72
C THR A 381 4.30 0.40 -12.25
N ASN A 382 4.21 1.74 -12.15
CA ASN A 382 3.13 2.41 -11.42
C ASN A 382 2.33 3.44 -12.22
N ALA A 383 2.56 3.56 -13.53
CA ALA A 383 2.00 4.63 -14.36
C ALA A 383 1.49 4.10 -15.72
N PRO A 384 0.64 4.85 -16.44
CA PRO A 384 -0.10 4.31 -17.58
C PRO A 384 0.75 4.16 -18.85
N ILE A 385 0.30 3.26 -19.73
CA ILE A 385 0.74 3.16 -21.12
C ILE A 385 -0.47 3.47 -22.01
N HIS A 386 -0.40 4.51 -22.85
CA HIS A 386 -1.48 4.90 -23.77
C HIS A 386 -0.94 5.04 -25.19
N LEU A 387 -1.53 4.30 -26.13
CA LEU A 387 -1.05 4.14 -27.50
C LEU A 387 -2.20 4.33 -28.49
N ASN A 388 -2.16 5.39 -29.30
CA ASN A 388 -3.16 5.61 -30.36
C ASN A 388 -3.09 4.51 -31.44
N HIS A 389 -1.95 4.39 -32.14
CA HIS A 389 -1.77 3.40 -33.20
C HIS A 389 -0.46 2.62 -33.03
N ILE A 390 -0.52 1.29 -33.02
CA ILE A 390 0.64 0.40 -33.06
C ILE A 390 0.62 -0.52 -34.29
N ILE A 391 1.78 -0.71 -34.92
CA ILE A 391 1.99 -1.67 -36.02
C ILE A 391 3.25 -2.49 -35.72
N SER A 392 3.14 -3.81 -35.57
CA SER A 392 4.34 -4.68 -35.41
C SER A 392 4.09 -6.17 -35.63
N ASN A 393 5.16 -6.93 -35.79
CA ASN A 393 5.08 -8.38 -35.76
C ASN A 393 4.75 -8.91 -34.35
N ARG A 394 5.47 -8.43 -33.32
CA ARG A 394 5.23 -8.78 -31.91
C ARG A 394 5.17 -7.56 -30.98
N THR A 395 4.26 -7.56 -30.01
CA THR A 395 4.12 -6.50 -28.99
C THR A 395 4.07 -7.06 -27.56
N THR A 396 4.79 -6.44 -26.63
CA THR A 396 4.74 -6.71 -25.18
C THR A 396 4.52 -5.42 -24.39
N LEU A 397 3.47 -5.34 -23.57
CA LEU A 397 3.11 -4.17 -22.78
C LEU A 397 2.89 -4.58 -21.31
N VAL A 398 3.63 -3.97 -20.39
CA VAL A 398 3.61 -4.35 -18.97
C VAL A 398 3.58 -3.12 -18.06
N THR A 399 2.63 -3.11 -17.13
CA THR A 399 2.61 -2.23 -15.95
C THR A 399 2.18 -3.05 -14.73
N SER A 400 2.50 -2.63 -13.51
CA SER A 400 1.99 -3.34 -12.32
C SER A 400 0.66 -2.74 -11.85
N ASN A 401 0.55 -1.41 -11.80
CA ASN A 401 -0.52 -0.74 -11.05
C ASN A 401 -1.38 0.27 -11.84
N ALA A 402 -1.22 0.39 -13.15
CA ALA A 402 -1.88 1.42 -13.96
C ALA A 402 -2.53 0.89 -15.25
N ARG A 403 -3.24 1.77 -15.97
CA ARG A 403 -3.99 1.42 -17.19
C ARG A 403 -3.06 1.16 -18.37
N ILE A 404 -3.42 0.19 -19.21
CA ILE A 404 -2.90 0.05 -20.58
C ILE A 404 -4.05 0.36 -21.53
N ASP A 405 -3.84 1.24 -22.50
CA ASP A 405 -4.82 1.59 -23.53
C ASP A 405 -4.21 1.61 -24.93
N ILE A 406 -4.94 1.05 -25.90
CA ILE A 406 -4.45 0.72 -27.24
C ILE A 406 -5.60 0.89 -28.24
N ASP A 407 -5.71 2.09 -28.82
CA ASP A 407 -6.89 2.49 -29.60
C ASP A 407 -6.95 1.77 -30.96
N HIS A 408 -5.78 1.48 -31.56
CA HIS A 408 -5.66 0.76 -32.83
C HIS A 408 -4.40 -0.12 -32.87
N ALA A 409 -4.56 -1.44 -32.95
CA ALA A 409 -3.46 -2.39 -33.06
C ALA A 409 -3.46 -3.20 -34.37
N LEU A 410 -2.39 -3.09 -35.16
CA LEU A 410 -2.09 -3.91 -36.33
C LEU A 410 -0.89 -4.82 -36.03
N ILE A 411 -1.19 -6.01 -35.54
CA ILE A 411 -0.23 -7.02 -35.09
C ILE A 411 -0.17 -8.19 -36.08
N GLU A 412 1.02 -8.61 -36.51
CA GLU A 412 1.15 -9.75 -37.44
C GLU A 412 1.06 -11.10 -36.73
N SER A 413 1.80 -11.32 -35.64
CA SER A 413 1.92 -12.65 -35.01
C SER A 413 1.50 -12.72 -33.55
N TYR A 414 1.84 -11.73 -32.70
CA TYR A 414 1.71 -11.88 -31.24
C TYR A 414 1.56 -10.55 -30.49
N ILE A 415 0.57 -10.41 -29.60
CA ILE A 415 0.45 -9.26 -28.68
C ILE A 415 0.21 -9.72 -27.24
N SER A 416 0.86 -9.05 -26.29
CA SER A 416 0.95 -9.48 -24.90
C SER A 416 0.83 -8.29 -23.95
N ALA A 417 -0.35 -8.08 -23.35
CA ALA A 417 -0.61 -6.94 -22.47
C ALA A 417 -0.95 -7.41 -21.04
N HIS A 418 -0.31 -6.81 -20.03
CA HIS A 418 -0.38 -7.25 -18.62
C HIS A 418 -0.43 -6.06 -17.66
N THR A 419 -1.43 -6.04 -16.77
CA THR A 419 -1.50 -5.09 -15.63
C THR A 419 -2.06 -5.77 -14.38
N SER A 420 -1.45 -5.64 -13.20
CA SER A 420 -1.95 -6.35 -12.02
C SER A 420 -3.22 -5.70 -11.45
N ASN A 421 -3.33 -4.37 -11.44
CA ASN A 421 -4.33 -3.68 -10.60
C ASN A 421 -5.20 -2.62 -11.30
N SER A 422 -5.17 -2.51 -12.64
CA SER A 422 -5.99 -1.52 -13.36
C SER A 422 -6.58 -2.08 -14.67
N GLU A 423 -7.31 -1.25 -15.38
CA GLU A 423 -7.97 -1.59 -16.64
C GLU A 423 -6.95 -1.78 -17.78
N LEU A 424 -7.27 -2.70 -18.69
CA LEU A 424 -6.54 -2.98 -19.91
C LEU A 424 -7.53 -2.95 -21.07
N SER A 425 -7.30 -2.03 -22.00
CA SER A 425 -8.09 -1.83 -23.21
C SER A 425 -7.23 -2.14 -24.44
N LEU A 426 -7.76 -2.94 -25.37
CA LEU A 426 -7.10 -3.34 -26.62
C LEU A 426 -8.12 -3.44 -27.75
N HIS A 427 -7.95 -2.62 -28.80
CA HIS A 427 -8.73 -2.72 -30.03
C HIS A 427 -7.86 -3.18 -31.21
N LEU A 428 -7.99 -4.46 -31.55
CA LEU A 428 -7.26 -5.12 -32.63
C LEU A 428 -7.93 -4.86 -33.99
N ARG A 429 -7.11 -4.60 -35.01
CA ARG A 429 -7.53 -4.39 -36.41
C ARG A 429 -6.86 -5.36 -37.41
N SER A 430 -6.02 -6.28 -36.92
CA SER A 430 -5.28 -7.26 -37.72
C SER A 430 -6.15 -8.18 -38.59
N GLN A 431 -5.70 -8.43 -39.83
CA GLN A 431 -6.26 -9.45 -40.70
C GLN A 431 -5.54 -10.81 -40.60
N ASN A 432 -4.35 -10.87 -39.98
CA ASN A 432 -3.49 -12.06 -39.93
C ASN A 432 -3.76 -13.00 -38.74
N ASN A 433 -4.85 -12.82 -38.00
CA ASN A 433 -5.24 -13.67 -36.87
C ASN A 433 -4.13 -13.92 -35.81
N PRO A 434 -3.42 -12.88 -35.31
CA PRO A 434 -2.32 -13.01 -34.36
C PRO A 434 -2.73 -13.64 -33.03
N GLU A 435 -1.77 -14.22 -32.30
CA GLU A 435 -1.96 -14.67 -30.92
C GLU A 435 -2.13 -13.47 -29.98
N VAL A 436 -3.28 -13.39 -29.28
CA VAL A 436 -3.58 -12.31 -28.33
C VAL A 436 -3.54 -12.82 -26.89
N LEU A 437 -2.62 -12.29 -26.07
CA LEU A 437 -2.48 -12.60 -24.66
C LEU A 437 -2.78 -11.36 -23.80
N VAL A 438 -3.88 -11.37 -23.06
CA VAL A 438 -4.32 -10.26 -22.21
C VAL A 438 -4.51 -10.75 -20.78
N LYS A 439 -3.83 -10.13 -19.80
CA LYS A 439 -3.91 -10.52 -18.39
C LYS A 439 -4.13 -9.33 -17.47
N THR A 440 -5.07 -9.45 -16.52
CA THR A 440 -5.18 -8.53 -15.38
C THR A 440 -5.62 -9.19 -14.09
N SER A 441 -5.00 -8.81 -12.96
CA SER A 441 -5.19 -9.51 -11.68
C SER A 441 -6.26 -8.89 -10.78
N ASN A 442 -6.67 -7.64 -10.98
CA ASN A 442 -7.77 -7.01 -10.25
C ASN A 442 -8.58 -5.99 -11.09
N GLY A 443 -8.14 -5.61 -12.30
CA GLY A 443 -8.87 -4.68 -13.16
C GLY A 443 -9.68 -5.36 -14.27
N ARG A 444 -10.36 -4.56 -15.09
CA ARG A 444 -11.12 -5.03 -16.26
C ARG A 444 -10.17 -5.30 -17.44
N ALA A 445 -10.43 -6.35 -18.20
CA ALA A 445 -9.90 -6.50 -19.56
C ALA A 445 -11.02 -6.23 -20.56
N LEU A 446 -10.82 -5.25 -21.44
CA LEU A 446 -11.68 -4.95 -22.58
C LEU A 446 -10.87 -5.24 -23.86
N VAL A 447 -11.27 -6.27 -24.60
CA VAL A 447 -10.59 -6.68 -25.83
C VAL A 447 -11.60 -6.72 -26.96
N SER A 448 -11.33 -5.96 -28.02
CA SER A 448 -12.14 -5.88 -29.23
C SER A 448 -11.31 -6.35 -30.41
N MET A 449 -11.91 -7.12 -31.32
CA MET A 449 -11.26 -7.74 -32.48
C MET A 449 -12.17 -7.63 -33.71
N PRO A 450 -11.63 -7.81 -34.94
CA PRO A 450 -12.46 -7.86 -36.14
C PRO A 450 -13.46 -9.03 -36.09
N ILE A 451 -14.63 -8.88 -36.69
CA ILE A 451 -15.70 -9.90 -36.65
C ILE A 451 -15.28 -11.24 -37.28
N THR A 452 -14.39 -11.17 -38.28
CA THR A 452 -13.77 -12.28 -39.01
C THR A 452 -12.51 -12.84 -38.33
N PHE A 453 -12.18 -12.42 -37.10
CA PHE A 453 -11.00 -12.93 -36.40
C PHE A 453 -11.21 -14.39 -35.98
N GLU A 454 -10.27 -15.25 -36.34
CA GLU A 454 -10.21 -16.68 -35.98
C GLU A 454 -8.82 -17.08 -35.42
N GLY A 455 -8.10 -16.12 -34.83
CA GLY A 455 -6.80 -16.37 -34.20
C GLY A 455 -6.87 -17.06 -32.85
N ASN A 456 -5.71 -17.38 -32.30
CA ASN A 456 -5.57 -17.86 -30.93
C ASN A 456 -5.67 -16.68 -29.96
N PHE A 457 -6.46 -16.79 -28.88
CA PHE A 457 -6.51 -15.75 -27.86
C PHE A 457 -6.75 -16.26 -26.45
N MET A 458 -5.97 -15.72 -25.53
CA MET A 458 -6.06 -15.97 -24.09
C MET A 458 -6.35 -14.69 -23.33
N ILE A 459 -7.53 -14.60 -22.73
CA ILE A 459 -7.91 -13.53 -21.81
C ILE A 459 -7.96 -14.11 -20.40
N LYS A 460 -7.15 -13.56 -19.49
CA LYS A 460 -7.09 -13.96 -18.09
C LYS A 460 -7.45 -12.80 -17.17
N THR A 461 -8.50 -12.98 -16.39
CA THR A 461 -8.80 -12.12 -15.24
C THR A 461 -8.68 -12.92 -13.94
N SER A 462 -8.72 -12.26 -12.79
CA SER A 462 -8.80 -12.96 -11.50
C SER A 462 -10.22 -13.39 -11.16
N SER A 463 -10.34 -14.11 -10.05
CA SER A 463 -11.57 -14.74 -9.54
C SER A 463 -12.70 -13.78 -9.10
N PHE A 464 -12.56 -12.48 -9.38
CA PHE A 464 -13.54 -11.45 -9.02
C PHE A 464 -14.12 -10.75 -10.26
N ASN A 465 -13.45 -10.82 -11.42
CA ASN A 465 -13.84 -10.09 -12.62
C ASN A 465 -14.33 -11.07 -13.71
N SER A 466 -15.61 -10.95 -14.08
CA SER A 466 -16.20 -11.71 -15.19
C SER A 466 -15.64 -11.29 -16.55
N VAL A 467 -15.40 -12.26 -17.43
CA VAL A 467 -15.12 -12.00 -18.86
C VAL A 467 -16.41 -12.19 -19.64
N SER A 468 -17.00 -11.10 -20.11
CA SER A 468 -18.11 -11.10 -21.07
C SER A 468 -17.58 -11.38 -22.46
N PHE A 469 -17.99 -12.48 -23.08
CA PHE A 469 -17.67 -12.79 -24.48
C PHE A 469 -18.93 -12.62 -25.33
N SER A 470 -18.83 -11.83 -26.40
CA SER A 470 -19.91 -11.59 -27.37
C SER A 470 -19.41 -11.94 -28.77
N ASP A 471 -20.20 -12.71 -29.51
CA ASP A 471 -19.92 -13.10 -30.89
C ASP A 471 -21.18 -12.96 -31.74
N ASN A 472 -21.22 -11.88 -32.52
CA ASN A 472 -22.38 -11.50 -33.31
C ASN A 472 -22.70 -12.50 -34.46
N LEU A 473 -21.79 -13.44 -34.78
CA LEU A 473 -21.98 -14.45 -35.82
C LEU A 473 -22.23 -15.86 -35.28
N SER A 474 -22.09 -16.09 -33.96
CA SER A 474 -22.20 -17.42 -33.34
C SER A 474 -21.27 -18.50 -33.94
N TRP A 475 -20.12 -18.08 -34.45
CA TRP A 475 -19.04 -18.93 -35.00
C TRP A 475 -18.15 -19.55 -33.90
N SER A 476 -18.23 -19.08 -32.66
CA SER A 476 -17.48 -19.62 -31.53
C SER A 476 -18.19 -20.80 -30.85
N ASN A 477 -17.62 -22.00 -30.97
CA ASN A 477 -18.04 -23.21 -30.26
C ASN A 477 -17.38 -23.24 -28.87
N ILE A 478 -18.13 -22.86 -27.84
CA ILE A 478 -17.63 -22.67 -26.47
C ILE A 478 -17.91 -23.90 -25.59
N LYS A 479 -16.88 -24.43 -24.94
CA LYS A 479 -16.97 -25.59 -24.02
C LYS A 479 -16.54 -25.17 -22.61
N PHE A 480 -17.34 -25.56 -21.62
CA PHE A 480 -17.02 -25.35 -20.22
C PHE A 480 -16.06 -26.41 -19.72
N ALA A 481 -14.95 -25.99 -19.10
CA ALA A 481 -14.04 -26.88 -18.39
C ALA A 481 -14.07 -26.57 -16.89
N ASN A 482 -14.07 -27.64 -16.09
CA ASN A 482 -14.11 -27.55 -14.62
C ASN A 482 -12.97 -26.65 -14.09
N ARG A 483 -13.26 -25.86 -13.04
CA ARG A 483 -12.37 -24.89 -12.36
C ARG A 483 -12.27 -23.48 -12.98
N GLY A 484 -13.28 -22.99 -13.71
CA GLY A 484 -13.27 -21.59 -14.21
C GLY A 484 -12.43 -21.39 -15.47
N TYR A 485 -12.47 -22.38 -16.37
CA TYR A 485 -11.85 -22.31 -17.68
C TYR A 485 -12.94 -22.42 -18.73
N VAL A 486 -13.05 -21.39 -19.57
CA VAL A 486 -13.87 -21.44 -20.77
C VAL A 486 -12.91 -21.61 -21.95
N MET A 487 -13.03 -22.75 -22.63
CA MET A 487 -12.18 -23.07 -23.78
C MET A 487 -13.06 -23.38 -24.97
N GLY A 488 -12.75 -22.81 -26.12
CA GLY A 488 -13.56 -22.96 -27.32
C GLY A 488 -12.74 -22.91 -28.58
N GLU A 489 -13.41 -23.14 -29.68
CA GLU A 489 -12.86 -23.08 -31.03
C GLU A 489 -13.69 -22.07 -31.83
N ARG A 490 -13.00 -21.16 -32.53
CA ARG A 490 -13.60 -20.22 -33.47
C ARG A 490 -13.03 -20.50 -34.86
N PHE A 491 -13.91 -20.61 -35.85
CA PHE A 491 -13.54 -20.77 -37.25
C PHE A 491 -14.62 -20.16 -38.13
N ASP A 492 -14.23 -19.66 -39.31
CA ASP A 492 -15.17 -19.22 -40.34
C ASP A 492 -15.83 -20.44 -41.02
N PRO A 493 -17.16 -20.62 -40.94
CA PRO A 493 -17.83 -21.77 -41.55
C PRO A 493 -17.91 -21.69 -43.08
N ASP A 494 -17.84 -20.49 -43.67
CA ASP A 494 -17.94 -20.26 -45.12
C ASP A 494 -16.58 -20.49 -45.81
N GLN A 495 -15.46 -20.29 -45.08
CA GLN A 495 -14.12 -20.70 -45.53
C GLN A 495 -13.81 -22.18 -45.24
N GLY A 496 -14.64 -22.84 -44.42
CA GLY A 496 -14.50 -24.24 -44.04
C GLY A 496 -13.48 -24.48 -42.93
N PRO A 497 -13.36 -25.73 -42.42
CA PRO A 497 -12.48 -26.03 -41.30
C PRO A 497 -11.00 -25.86 -41.67
N SER A 498 -10.40 -24.78 -41.17
CA SER A 498 -8.94 -24.59 -41.17
C SER A 498 -8.23 -25.79 -40.54
N ALA A 499 -7.02 -26.09 -41.01
CA ALA A 499 -6.21 -27.21 -40.51
C ALA A 499 -5.84 -27.09 -39.02
N VAL A 500 -5.95 -25.88 -38.46
CA VAL A 500 -5.95 -25.60 -37.01
C VAL A 500 -7.05 -24.56 -36.75
N PRO A 501 -8.12 -24.86 -36.00
CA PRO A 501 -9.12 -23.86 -35.63
C PRO A 501 -8.57 -22.87 -34.59
N GLY A 502 -9.09 -21.64 -34.58
CA GLY A 502 -8.69 -20.61 -33.63
C GLY A 502 -9.04 -20.98 -32.19
N SER A 503 -8.03 -21.14 -31.33
CA SER A 503 -8.26 -21.53 -29.94
C SER A 503 -8.60 -20.32 -29.06
N LEU A 504 -9.82 -20.33 -28.54
CA LEU A 504 -10.35 -19.40 -27.55
C LEU A 504 -10.06 -19.96 -26.15
N ARG A 505 -9.36 -19.21 -25.29
CA ARG A 505 -9.12 -19.59 -23.88
C ARG A 505 -9.35 -18.43 -22.92
N ILE A 506 -10.49 -18.45 -22.25
CA ILE A 506 -10.84 -17.51 -21.19
C ILE A 506 -10.55 -18.18 -19.83
N GLU A 507 -9.72 -17.53 -19.01
CA GLU A 507 -9.42 -17.94 -17.64
C GLU A 507 -10.03 -16.95 -16.64
N THR A 508 -11.12 -17.33 -15.99
CA THR A 508 -11.75 -16.60 -14.87
C THR A 508 -12.71 -17.51 -14.12
N SER A 509 -12.75 -17.45 -12.79
CA SER A 509 -13.65 -18.31 -11.99
C SER A 509 -15.14 -18.02 -12.22
N ASN A 510 -15.47 -16.86 -12.77
CA ASN A 510 -16.83 -16.33 -12.84
C ASN A 510 -17.33 -16.26 -14.31
N ALA A 511 -16.85 -17.16 -15.16
CA ALA A 511 -17.21 -17.19 -16.58
C ALA A 511 -18.66 -17.70 -16.78
N ASN A 512 -19.59 -16.78 -17.07
CA ASN A 512 -20.91 -17.11 -17.59
C ASN A 512 -21.05 -16.53 -19.02
N PRO A 513 -20.50 -17.19 -20.05
CA PRO A 513 -20.58 -16.74 -21.44
C PRO A 513 -21.97 -17.02 -22.02
N THR A 514 -22.95 -16.17 -21.69
CA THR A 514 -24.21 -16.11 -22.41
C THR A 514 -23.97 -15.51 -23.80
N ALA A 515 -23.85 -16.39 -24.80
CA ALA A 515 -23.96 -15.99 -26.20
C ALA A 515 -25.42 -15.62 -26.49
N GLU A 516 -25.80 -14.39 -26.15
CA GLU A 516 -27.15 -13.87 -26.39
C GLU A 516 -27.33 -13.57 -27.89
N PRO A 517 -28.26 -14.23 -28.59
CA PRO A 517 -28.56 -13.90 -29.96
C PRO A 517 -29.31 -12.57 -30.00
N ILE A 518 -28.75 -11.57 -30.70
CA ILE A 518 -29.41 -10.29 -30.90
C ILE A 518 -30.66 -10.51 -31.76
N ILE A 519 -31.83 -10.46 -31.13
CA ILE A 519 -33.11 -10.36 -31.85
C ILE A 519 -33.10 -9.01 -32.58
N GLN A 520 -33.31 -9.05 -33.90
CA GLN A 520 -33.34 -7.86 -34.73
C GLN A 520 -34.55 -6.99 -34.38
N HIS A 521 -34.33 -5.93 -33.61
CA HIS A 521 -35.25 -4.79 -33.59
C HIS A 521 -34.95 -3.91 -34.80
N GLU A 522 -35.88 -3.91 -35.77
CA GLU A 522 -35.82 -3.01 -36.93
C GLU A 522 -35.79 -1.55 -36.48
N VAL A 523 -34.90 -0.77 -37.11
CA VAL A 523 -34.77 0.67 -36.84
C VAL A 523 -36.00 1.40 -37.38
N GLN A 524 -36.81 1.97 -36.51
CA GLN A 524 -37.76 3.02 -36.87
C GLN A 524 -37.16 4.41 -36.55
N PRO A 525 -37.47 5.47 -37.31
CA PRO A 525 -36.75 6.74 -37.21
C PRO A 525 -37.08 7.54 -35.94
N LEU A 526 -36.15 8.43 -35.58
CA LEU A 526 -36.26 9.35 -34.45
C LEU A 526 -37.48 10.28 -34.57
N GLU A 527 -38.36 10.26 -33.55
CA GLU A 527 -39.12 11.44 -33.13
C GLU A 527 -38.60 11.91 -31.77
N GLN A 528 -38.54 13.23 -31.58
CA GLN A 528 -38.04 13.84 -30.36
C GLN A 528 -39.12 13.80 -29.27
N GLN A 529 -38.84 13.13 -28.15
CA GLN A 529 -39.66 13.22 -26.94
C GLN A 529 -38.88 13.92 -25.84
N GLU A 530 -39.36 15.10 -25.44
CA GLU A 530 -38.92 15.80 -24.24
C GLU A 530 -39.36 14.99 -23.00
N GLU A 531 -38.47 14.71 -22.06
CA GLU A 531 -38.83 13.92 -20.87
C GLU A 531 -39.76 14.71 -19.94
N PRO A 532 -40.96 14.19 -19.60
CA PRO A 532 -41.91 14.91 -18.77
C PRO A 532 -41.50 14.95 -17.30
N ILE A 533 -41.81 16.08 -16.65
CA ILE A 533 -41.37 16.55 -15.32
C ILE A 533 -41.76 15.62 -14.12
N GLN A 534 -42.37 14.46 -14.35
CA GLN A 534 -42.89 13.60 -13.28
C GLN A 534 -41.84 12.78 -12.51
N VAL A 535 -40.62 12.59 -13.03
CA VAL A 535 -39.60 11.71 -12.43
C VAL A 535 -38.95 12.28 -11.15
N MET A 536 -39.09 13.59 -10.89
CA MET A 536 -38.44 14.28 -9.75
C MET A 536 -38.99 13.92 -8.35
N LYS A 537 -39.99 13.05 -8.21
CA LYS A 537 -40.64 12.75 -6.92
C LYS A 537 -39.93 11.74 -6.01
N ASP A 538 -38.89 11.07 -6.49
CA ASP A 538 -38.27 9.92 -5.80
C ASP A 538 -36.80 10.13 -5.40
N ILE A 539 -36.27 11.36 -5.42
CA ILE A 539 -34.91 11.67 -4.97
C ILE A 539 -34.92 12.14 -3.51
N ILE A 540 -33.97 11.64 -2.71
CA ILE A 540 -33.68 12.14 -1.36
C ILE A 540 -32.42 13.01 -1.48
N PRO A 541 -32.55 14.35 -1.39
CA PRO A 541 -31.43 15.26 -1.61
C PRO A 541 -30.46 15.26 -0.43
N VAL A 542 -29.18 15.38 -0.75
CA VAL A 542 -28.11 15.79 0.16
C VAL A 542 -27.51 17.06 -0.43
N THR A 543 -27.40 18.10 0.40
CA THR A 543 -26.84 19.40 0.03
C THR A 543 -25.77 19.81 1.03
N MET A 544 -24.85 20.65 0.61
CA MET A 544 -23.85 21.25 1.51
C MET A 544 -24.52 22.34 2.38
N PRO A 545 -24.19 22.41 3.69
CA PRO A 545 -24.64 23.48 4.58
C PRO A 545 -23.93 24.80 4.25
N ASP A 546 -24.48 25.91 4.74
CA ASP A 546 -23.76 27.19 4.71
C ASP A 546 -22.53 27.12 5.64
N PRO A 547 -21.36 27.67 5.28
CA PRO A 547 -20.18 27.66 6.13
C PRO A 547 -20.43 28.12 7.59
N PHE A 548 -21.31 29.09 7.78
CA PHE A 548 -21.56 29.77 9.05
C PHE A 548 -22.85 29.31 9.75
N GLU A 549 -23.53 28.27 9.23
CA GLU A 549 -24.83 27.77 9.72
C GLU A 549 -24.86 27.44 11.24
N LEU A 550 -23.71 27.07 11.81
CA LEU A 550 -23.58 26.74 13.24
C LEU A 550 -22.88 27.82 14.08
N HIS A 551 -22.12 28.73 13.46
CA HIS A 551 -21.28 29.72 14.15
C HIS A 551 -20.84 30.84 13.21
N GLU A 552 -21.13 32.09 13.57
CA GLU A 552 -20.63 33.29 12.89
C GLU A 552 -19.24 33.70 13.46
N PRO A 553 -18.23 33.96 12.62
CA PRO A 553 -16.85 34.16 13.08
C PRO A 553 -16.61 35.52 13.77
N ASP A 554 -15.97 35.49 14.94
CA ASP A 554 -15.59 36.71 15.68
C ASP A 554 -14.29 37.33 15.13
N SER A 555 -14.15 38.67 15.19
CA SER A 555 -12.99 39.38 14.60
C SER A 555 -11.64 38.96 15.18
N ASN A 556 -11.63 38.55 16.45
CA ASN A 556 -10.44 38.14 17.19
C ASN A 556 -10.32 36.60 17.30
N GLU A 557 -11.19 35.86 16.61
CA GLU A 557 -11.31 34.42 16.79
C GLU A 557 -10.08 33.68 16.25
N ARG A 558 -9.77 32.57 16.93
CA ARG A 558 -8.68 31.65 16.61
C ARG A 558 -9.26 30.31 16.20
N TYR A 559 -8.64 29.69 15.20
CA TYR A 559 -9.16 28.53 14.49
C TYR A 559 -8.18 27.35 14.50
N VAL A 560 -8.72 26.16 14.23
CA VAL A 560 -7.97 24.93 13.96
C VAL A 560 -8.59 24.19 12.77
N THR A 561 -7.76 23.59 11.92
CA THR A 561 -8.18 22.83 10.72
C THR A 561 -7.21 21.69 10.43
N TYR A 562 -7.66 20.69 9.68
CA TYR A 562 -6.86 19.58 9.18
C TYR A 562 -7.10 19.32 7.68
N LEU A 563 -6.38 18.35 7.09
CA LEU A 563 -6.57 17.85 5.74
C LEU A 563 -7.18 16.43 5.81
N PRO A 564 -8.41 16.18 5.28
CA PRO A 564 -9.06 14.88 5.35
C PRO A 564 -8.43 13.87 4.37
N HIS A 565 -8.35 12.60 4.74
CA HIS A 565 -7.88 11.53 3.83
C HIS A 565 -8.45 10.15 4.20
N SER A 566 -8.02 9.09 3.51
CA SER A 566 -8.52 7.72 3.70
C SER A 566 -10.03 7.58 3.44
N GLY A 567 -10.63 6.44 3.83
CA GLY A 567 -12.07 6.25 3.81
C GLY A 567 -12.76 6.77 5.09
N PHE A 568 -14.09 6.85 5.06
CA PHE A 568 -14.94 7.44 6.10
C PHE A 568 -14.54 7.13 7.55
N HIS A 569 -14.27 5.87 7.91
CA HIS A 569 -13.97 5.48 9.30
C HIS A 569 -12.63 6.04 9.83
N ASN A 570 -11.73 6.46 8.93
CA ASN A 570 -10.49 7.16 9.29
C ASN A 570 -10.74 8.67 9.41
N GLN A 571 -11.48 9.28 8.47
CA GLN A 571 -11.95 10.66 8.56
C GLN A 571 -12.79 10.89 9.83
N ARG A 572 -13.53 9.88 10.29
CA ARG A 572 -14.28 9.90 11.55
C ARG A 572 -13.36 10.02 12.77
N ILE A 573 -12.18 9.37 12.72
CA ILE A 573 -11.15 9.47 13.77
C ILE A 573 -10.43 10.81 13.67
N GLU A 574 -10.25 11.36 12.45
CA GLU A 574 -9.75 12.72 12.25
C GLU A 574 -10.69 13.75 12.88
N LEU A 575 -12.01 13.66 12.64
CA LEU A 575 -13.02 14.50 13.29
C LEU A 575 -13.05 14.31 14.82
N GLU A 576 -12.98 13.07 15.32
CA GLU A 576 -12.91 12.79 16.77
C GLU A 576 -11.71 13.49 17.42
N ASN A 577 -10.52 13.42 16.80
CA ASN A 577 -9.31 14.11 17.26
C ASN A 577 -9.41 15.64 17.08
N ALA A 578 -10.04 16.13 16.01
CA ALA A 578 -10.16 17.56 15.72
C ALA A 578 -11.13 18.28 16.69
N LEU A 579 -12.23 17.64 17.09
CA LEU A 579 -13.15 18.15 18.11
C LEU A 579 -12.45 18.29 19.47
N LEU A 580 -11.60 17.32 19.85
CA LEU A 580 -10.76 17.44 21.04
C LEU A 580 -9.81 18.64 20.94
N LEU A 581 -9.02 18.76 19.86
CA LEU A 581 -8.05 19.85 19.71
C LEU A 581 -8.70 21.23 19.66
N ALA A 582 -9.86 21.36 19.04
CA ALA A 582 -10.66 22.58 19.05
C ALA A 582 -11.07 22.98 20.46
N SER A 583 -11.60 22.04 21.25
CA SER A 583 -11.95 22.27 22.65
C SER A 583 -10.73 22.61 23.52
N TYR A 584 -9.66 21.80 23.45
CA TYR A 584 -8.48 21.94 24.30
C TYR A 584 -7.81 23.31 24.10
N LEU A 585 -7.63 23.71 22.83
CA LEU A 585 -6.98 24.97 22.47
C LEU A 585 -7.93 26.18 22.53
N ASN A 586 -9.21 25.98 22.89
CA ASN A 586 -10.32 26.94 22.75
C ASN A 586 -10.36 27.61 21.36
N ARG A 587 -10.15 26.81 20.31
CA ARG A 587 -10.12 27.24 18.90
C ARG A 587 -11.34 26.71 18.15
N THR A 588 -11.85 27.51 17.24
CA THR A 588 -13.02 27.13 16.41
C THR A 588 -12.59 26.19 15.29
N LEU A 589 -13.30 25.08 15.15
CA LEU A 589 -12.98 24.04 14.19
C LEU A 589 -13.50 24.44 12.80
N LEU A 590 -12.59 24.70 11.86
CA LEU A 590 -12.92 24.72 10.45
C LEU A 590 -12.98 23.27 9.99
N LEU A 591 -14.19 22.78 9.72
CA LEU A 591 -14.48 21.36 9.54
C LEU A 591 -14.52 20.97 8.05
N PRO A 592 -13.54 20.22 7.53
CA PRO A 592 -13.59 19.71 6.17
C PRO A 592 -14.78 18.77 5.95
N SER A 593 -15.32 18.80 4.74
CA SER A 593 -16.34 17.84 4.27
C SER A 593 -15.85 16.39 4.33
N VAL A 594 -16.78 15.43 4.40
CA VAL A 594 -16.48 14.01 4.19
C VAL A 594 -16.15 13.79 2.72
N TYR A 595 -14.97 13.25 2.42
CA TYR A 595 -14.60 12.83 1.07
C TYR A 595 -14.92 11.35 0.89
N LEU A 596 -16.01 11.05 0.18
CA LEU A 596 -16.35 9.69 -0.24
C LEU A 596 -15.70 9.41 -1.59
N THR A 597 -14.88 8.35 -1.68
CA THR A 597 -14.16 8.00 -2.93
C THR A 597 -13.89 6.50 -3.02
N SER A 598 -13.92 5.96 -4.24
CA SER A 598 -13.66 4.55 -4.54
C SER A 598 -12.62 4.39 -5.66
N PRO A 599 -11.34 4.08 -5.34
CA PRO A 599 -10.80 3.72 -4.02
C PRO A 599 -10.67 4.90 -3.04
N ALA A 600 -10.41 4.58 -1.78
CA ALA A 600 -10.12 5.54 -0.72
C ALA A 600 -8.93 6.47 -1.05
N PHE A 601 -9.00 7.72 -0.61
CA PHE A 601 -7.94 8.72 -0.83
C PHE A 601 -6.68 8.33 -0.03
N PRO A 602 -5.50 8.13 -0.64
CA PRO A 602 -4.30 7.77 0.11
C PRO A 602 -3.80 8.95 0.94
N TRP A 603 -3.31 8.71 2.16
CA TRP A 603 -2.52 9.70 2.88
C TRP A 603 -1.29 10.11 2.05
N LEU A 604 -0.96 11.39 2.07
CA LEU A 604 0.23 11.98 1.47
C LEU A 604 0.85 12.98 2.46
N ARG A 605 2.14 13.29 2.30
CA ARG A 605 2.78 14.39 3.07
C ARG A 605 2.05 15.71 2.81
N PHE A 606 1.96 16.56 3.83
CA PHE A 606 1.18 17.81 3.87
C PHE A 606 0.99 18.49 2.50
N ASP A 607 2.09 18.96 1.88
CA ASP A 607 2.01 19.79 0.68
C ASP A 607 1.36 19.07 -0.50
N LYS A 608 1.62 17.76 -0.64
CA LYS A 608 1.03 16.91 -1.70
C LYS A 608 -0.38 16.44 -1.35
N MET A 609 -0.76 16.43 -0.08
CA MET A 609 -2.15 16.18 0.34
C MET A 609 -3.01 17.41 0.08
N TYR A 610 -2.51 18.60 0.43
CA TYR A 610 -3.14 19.90 0.17
C TYR A 610 -3.34 20.14 -1.35
N GLU A 611 -2.27 20.05 -2.14
CA GLU A 611 -2.30 20.16 -3.61
C GLU A 611 -3.29 19.18 -4.24
N ARG A 612 -3.36 17.93 -3.74
CA ARG A 612 -4.29 16.94 -4.26
C ARG A 612 -5.75 17.23 -3.86
N LEU A 613 -6.00 17.73 -2.64
CA LEU A 613 -7.35 18.10 -2.19
C LEU A 613 -7.89 19.32 -2.94
N LEU A 614 -7.03 20.30 -3.25
CA LEU A 614 -7.35 21.43 -4.13
C LEU A 614 -7.72 20.98 -5.56
N LEU A 615 -6.91 20.10 -6.15
CA LEU A 615 -7.14 19.60 -7.51
C LEU A 615 -8.27 18.55 -7.59
N GLN A 616 -8.81 18.11 -6.46
CA GLN A 616 -9.96 17.21 -6.37
C GLN A 616 -11.26 18.04 -6.41
N THR A 617 -11.53 18.71 -7.53
CA THR A 617 -12.75 19.49 -7.79
C THR A 617 -13.57 18.96 -8.97
N LYS A 618 -14.81 19.47 -9.12
CA LYS A 618 -15.75 19.21 -10.22
C LYS A 618 -16.07 20.45 -11.05
N ASP A 619 -15.50 21.60 -10.69
CA ASP A 619 -15.70 22.88 -11.38
C ASP A 619 -15.31 22.77 -12.87
N GLY A 620 -16.17 23.21 -13.76
CA GLY A 620 -16.01 23.12 -15.22
C GLY A 620 -16.29 21.74 -15.84
N ILE A 621 -16.64 20.72 -15.04
CA ILE A 621 -17.06 19.39 -15.51
C ILE A 621 -18.41 18.94 -14.93
N GLU A 622 -19.24 19.88 -14.47
CA GLU A 622 -20.55 19.65 -13.84
C GLU A 622 -21.52 18.91 -14.79
N TYR A 623 -21.36 19.12 -16.09
CA TYR A 623 -22.13 18.44 -17.14
C TYR A 623 -21.97 16.90 -17.09
N CYS A 624 -20.83 16.39 -16.59
CA CYS A 624 -20.59 14.96 -16.42
C CYS A 624 -21.64 14.29 -15.51
N GLY A 625 -22.20 15.03 -14.55
CA GLY A 625 -23.27 14.54 -13.69
C GLY A 625 -24.62 14.39 -14.42
N GLN A 626 -24.80 15.04 -15.57
CA GLN A 626 -26.07 15.07 -16.31
C GLN A 626 -26.16 13.96 -17.39
N LEU A 627 -25.04 13.32 -17.72
CA LEU A 627 -24.96 12.22 -18.68
C LEU A 627 -25.76 11.00 -18.21
N ARG A 628 -26.46 10.34 -19.13
CA ARG A 628 -27.22 9.11 -18.82
C ARG A 628 -26.27 7.91 -18.69
N GLU A 629 -26.65 6.93 -17.87
CA GLU A 629 -25.87 5.69 -17.67
C GLU A 629 -25.69 4.86 -18.96
N SER A 630 -26.52 5.11 -19.98
CA SER A 630 -26.43 4.52 -21.33
C SER A 630 -25.55 5.29 -22.31
N GLU A 631 -25.08 6.49 -21.96
CA GLU A 631 -24.32 7.37 -22.87
C GLU A 631 -22.80 7.17 -22.67
N PRO A 632 -22.00 7.18 -23.75
CA PRO A 632 -20.55 7.05 -23.65
C PRO A 632 -19.96 8.30 -22.98
N GLN A 633 -19.45 8.13 -21.76
CA GLN A 633 -18.88 9.23 -20.98
C GLN A 633 -17.55 9.71 -21.58
N PRO A 634 -17.35 11.04 -21.72
CA PRO A 634 -16.06 11.63 -22.06
C PRO A 634 -14.94 11.23 -21.06
N PRO A 635 -13.66 11.20 -21.47
CA PRO A 635 -12.54 10.78 -20.62
C PRO A 635 -12.46 11.51 -19.26
N GLU A 636 -12.78 12.81 -19.23
CA GLU A 636 -12.85 13.64 -18.04
C GLU A 636 -13.97 13.20 -17.06
N CYS A 637 -15.07 12.65 -17.59
CA CYS A 637 -16.21 12.21 -16.80
C CYS A 637 -16.03 10.82 -16.16
N LEU A 638 -15.09 9.99 -16.65
CA LEU A 638 -14.90 8.60 -16.21
C LEU A 638 -14.63 8.41 -14.70
N ASN A 639 -14.17 9.47 -14.01
CA ASN A 639 -13.94 9.45 -12.56
C ASN A 639 -14.92 10.37 -11.79
N TYR A 640 -15.82 11.09 -12.46
CA TYR A 640 -16.71 12.08 -11.86
C TYR A 640 -17.64 11.48 -10.79
N ALA A 641 -18.26 10.34 -11.10
CA ALA A 641 -19.10 9.60 -10.17
C ALA A 641 -18.33 8.67 -9.21
N ARG A 642 -16.98 8.65 -9.26
CA ARG A 642 -16.14 7.81 -8.39
C ARG A 642 -15.76 8.47 -7.07
N TRP A 643 -16.07 9.74 -6.91
CA TRP A 643 -15.94 10.46 -5.65
C TRP A 643 -17.02 11.54 -5.50
N THR A 644 -17.27 11.97 -4.27
CA THR A 644 -18.16 13.09 -3.94
C THR A 644 -17.85 13.64 -2.55
N ARG A 645 -18.27 14.88 -2.27
CA ARG A 645 -18.27 15.46 -0.91
C ARG A 645 -19.66 15.35 -0.31
N ILE A 646 -19.73 15.10 1.00
CA ILE A 646 -20.97 15.26 1.79
C ILE A 646 -20.66 15.90 3.15
N PRO A 647 -21.62 16.60 3.77
CA PRO A 647 -21.39 17.22 5.07
C PRO A 647 -21.50 16.20 6.21
N TRP A 648 -20.84 16.46 7.33
CA TRP A 648 -20.91 15.59 8.51
C TRP A 648 -22.31 15.55 9.15
N THR A 649 -23.12 16.59 8.93
CA THR A 649 -24.55 16.68 9.31
C THR A 649 -25.41 15.60 8.65
N PHE A 650 -24.99 15.05 7.49
CA PHE A 650 -25.67 13.91 6.88
C PHE A 650 -25.61 12.65 7.77
N PHE A 651 -24.56 12.49 8.57
CA PHE A 651 -24.35 11.32 9.44
C PHE A 651 -24.67 11.58 10.91
N TYR A 652 -24.27 12.74 11.45
CA TYR A 652 -24.21 13.01 12.89
C TYR A 652 -24.96 14.29 13.26
N ASP A 653 -25.36 14.35 14.53
CA ASP A 653 -26.13 15.47 15.08
C ASP A 653 -25.19 16.61 15.54
N PHE A 654 -25.07 17.64 14.70
CA PHE A 654 -24.22 18.79 15.01
C PHE A 654 -24.89 19.86 15.88
N ALA A 655 -26.21 19.79 16.11
CA ALA A 655 -26.87 20.65 17.08
C ALA A 655 -26.39 20.33 18.51
N GLU A 656 -26.12 19.06 18.81
CA GLU A 656 -25.45 18.65 20.05
C GLU A 656 -23.95 18.96 20.01
N LEU A 657 -23.21 18.57 18.95
CA LEU A 657 -21.75 18.75 18.89
C LEU A 657 -21.28 20.22 18.98
N SER A 658 -22.08 21.16 18.46
CA SER A 658 -21.78 22.60 18.51
C SER A 658 -21.90 23.22 19.92
N THR A 659 -22.55 22.55 20.89
CA THR A 659 -22.73 23.08 22.25
C THR A 659 -21.46 23.16 23.09
N GLN A 660 -20.41 22.41 22.71
CA GLN A 660 -19.10 22.42 23.40
C GLN A 660 -17.94 22.82 22.48
N VAL A 661 -18.07 22.62 21.17
CA VAL A 661 -17.04 22.94 20.18
C VAL A 661 -17.64 23.84 19.11
N ARG A 662 -17.12 25.06 18.95
CA ARG A 662 -17.53 25.97 17.87
C ARG A 662 -17.04 25.40 16.54
N VAL A 663 -17.93 25.33 15.53
CA VAL A 663 -17.68 24.70 14.23
C VAL A 663 -18.12 25.63 13.10
N ILE A 664 -17.24 25.83 12.11
CA ILE A 664 -17.54 26.45 10.81
C ILE A 664 -17.34 25.37 9.75
N PHE A 665 -18.28 25.19 8.81
CA PHE A 665 -18.12 24.20 7.75
C PHE A 665 -17.15 24.68 6.67
N ARG A 666 -16.05 23.95 6.49
CA ARG A 666 -15.03 24.24 5.48
C ARG A 666 -15.41 23.55 4.17
N ASN A 667 -16.21 24.26 3.37
CA ASN A 667 -16.65 23.83 2.04
C ASN A 667 -15.55 24.03 0.98
N ASP A 668 -14.59 24.94 1.18
CA ASP A 668 -13.39 25.10 0.35
C ASP A 668 -12.11 24.72 1.12
N MET A 669 -11.28 23.88 0.49
CA MET A 669 -9.98 23.46 1.02
C MET A 669 -8.84 24.44 0.69
N SER A 670 -9.09 25.53 -0.03
CA SER A 670 -8.11 26.58 -0.27
C SER A 670 -7.68 27.33 1.00
N ILE A 671 -6.51 27.97 0.94
CA ILE A 671 -6.02 28.86 1.99
C ILE A 671 -6.48 30.29 1.76
N GLU A 672 -6.73 30.63 0.50
CA GLU A 672 -7.35 31.84 0.00
C GLU A 672 -8.71 32.06 0.66
N TRP A 673 -9.57 31.03 0.72
CA TRP A 673 -10.86 31.09 1.42
C TRP A 673 -10.71 31.38 2.92
N ILE A 674 -9.77 30.72 3.61
CA ILE A 674 -9.47 31.01 5.02
C ILE A 674 -9.01 32.45 5.19
N ARG A 675 -8.08 32.90 4.33
CA ARG A 675 -7.49 34.24 4.39
C ARG A 675 -8.55 35.32 4.17
N ASP A 676 -9.40 35.14 3.17
CA ASP A 676 -10.31 36.18 2.70
C ASP A 676 -11.61 36.23 3.53
N GLU A 677 -12.19 35.08 3.91
CA GLU A 677 -13.44 35.02 4.70
C GLU A 677 -13.21 35.14 6.22
N LEU A 678 -12.09 34.65 6.77
CA LEU A 678 -11.88 34.54 8.23
C LEU A 678 -10.76 35.46 8.77
N LEU A 679 -9.76 35.78 7.94
CA LEU A 679 -8.58 36.57 8.33
C LEU A 679 -8.52 37.96 7.67
N ALA A 680 -9.57 38.38 6.95
CA ALA A 680 -9.68 39.69 6.30
C ALA A 680 -8.49 40.06 5.39
N GLY A 681 -7.82 39.06 4.80
CA GLY A 681 -6.64 39.21 3.94
C GLY A 681 -5.29 38.91 4.62
N GLU A 682 -5.25 38.62 5.92
CA GLU A 682 -3.99 38.38 6.66
C GLU A 682 -3.49 36.92 6.56
N GLU A 683 -2.20 36.72 6.27
CA GLU A 683 -1.57 35.38 6.18
C GLU A 683 -1.08 34.85 7.54
N ASP A 684 -1.96 34.80 8.56
CA ASP A 684 -1.62 34.31 9.90
C ASP A 684 -2.01 32.84 10.14
N VAL A 685 -1.23 31.94 9.54
CA VAL A 685 -1.46 30.48 9.54
C VAL A 685 -0.19 29.72 9.95
N TYR A 686 -0.26 28.99 11.06
CA TYR A 686 0.79 28.10 11.53
C TYR A 686 0.55 26.66 11.05
N TYR A 687 1.54 26.06 10.37
CA TYR A 687 1.40 24.75 9.72
C TYR A 687 2.08 23.61 10.49
N ILE A 688 1.31 22.59 10.86
CA ILE A 688 1.84 21.35 11.47
C ILE A 688 1.84 20.26 10.39
N LYS A 689 2.98 20.16 9.70
CA LYS A 689 3.18 19.32 8.51
C LYS A 689 3.72 17.94 8.87
N ASP A 690 2.88 16.90 8.79
CA ASP A 690 3.27 15.52 9.08
C ASP A 690 4.00 14.82 7.92
N ASN A 691 4.99 14.02 8.29
CA ASN A 691 5.88 13.25 7.43
C ASN A 691 5.45 11.78 7.29
N SER A 692 4.53 11.32 8.14
CA SER A 692 3.89 9.99 8.10
C SER A 692 2.46 10.02 8.67
N PRO A 693 1.60 9.03 8.38
CA PRO A 693 0.25 8.92 8.95
C PRO A 693 0.21 8.79 10.48
N PHE A 694 1.36 8.59 11.13
CA PHE A 694 1.53 8.51 12.58
C PHE A 694 2.73 9.35 13.05
N ASP A 695 3.01 10.50 12.42
CA ASP A 695 4.20 11.30 12.76
C ASP A 695 4.24 11.68 14.24
N TYR A 696 3.18 12.31 14.76
CA TYR A 696 3.14 12.83 16.13
C TYR A 696 1.96 12.29 16.95
N ARG A 697 2.13 12.29 18.27
CA ARG A 697 1.08 12.11 19.30
C ARG A 697 1.03 13.34 20.20
N ILE A 698 -0.16 13.84 20.49
CA ILE A 698 -0.41 15.01 21.34
C ILE A 698 -0.78 14.52 22.75
N TYR A 699 -0.08 15.02 23.76
CA TYR A 699 -0.22 14.67 25.16
C TYR A 699 -0.87 15.83 25.93
N ASP A 700 -1.97 15.55 26.63
CA ASP A 700 -2.75 16.54 27.38
C ASP A 700 -2.31 16.69 28.85
N LEU A 701 -1.39 15.84 29.32
CA LEU A 701 -0.72 15.94 30.61
C LEU A 701 0.80 15.85 30.41
N PRO A 702 1.58 16.90 30.69
CA PRO A 702 3.04 16.89 30.53
C PRO A 702 3.72 15.76 31.32
N GLU A 703 3.23 15.43 32.50
CA GLU A 703 3.75 14.35 33.36
C GLU A 703 3.51 12.93 32.81
N SER A 704 2.65 12.76 31.80
CA SER A 704 2.26 11.47 31.23
C SER A 704 3.46 10.61 30.83
N HIS A 705 3.42 9.33 31.18
CA HIS A 705 4.41 8.31 30.84
C HIS A 705 3.91 7.34 29.75
N THR A 706 2.70 7.58 29.23
CA THR A 706 2.11 6.82 28.12
C THR A 706 3.08 6.69 26.93
N PRO A 707 3.37 5.47 26.43
CA PRO A 707 4.32 5.28 25.33
C PRO A 707 3.73 5.77 24.00
N LEU A 708 4.59 6.18 23.08
CA LEU A 708 4.21 6.61 21.73
C LEU A 708 3.57 5.50 20.88
N GLN A 709 3.78 4.22 21.22
CA GLN A 709 3.27 3.04 20.50
C GLN A 709 3.73 2.98 19.02
N ARG A 710 2.92 3.52 18.10
CA ARG A 710 3.16 3.60 16.65
C ARG A 710 3.43 5.02 16.16
N PHE A 711 3.37 6.00 17.05
CA PHE A 711 3.69 7.39 16.75
C PHE A 711 5.20 7.63 16.90
N VAL A 712 5.77 8.59 16.16
CA VAL A 712 7.23 8.84 16.16
C VAL A 712 7.62 9.95 17.14
N ASN A 713 6.84 11.02 17.19
CA ASN A 713 7.13 12.25 17.92
C ASN A 713 6.10 12.52 19.02
N ARG A 714 6.55 13.11 20.13
CA ARG A 714 5.69 13.67 21.19
C ARG A 714 5.50 15.17 20.96
N ILE A 715 4.27 15.63 21.10
CA ILE A 715 3.88 17.04 21.18
C ILE A 715 3.13 17.20 22.51
N GLU A 716 3.54 18.18 23.31
CA GLU A 716 2.79 18.60 24.50
C GLU A 716 1.65 19.55 24.10
N LEU A 717 0.56 19.57 24.86
CA LEU A 717 -0.57 20.46 24.60
C LEU A 717 -0.22 21.95 24.83
N ASP A 718 0.58 22.27 25.85
CA ASP A 718 1.01 23.64 26.16
C ASP A 718 1.83 24.27 25.01
N ALA A 719 2.64 23.47 24.31
CA ALA A 719 3.36 23.87 23.11
C ALA A 719 2.45 24.20 21.91
N LEU A 720 1.19 23.72 21.91
CA LEU A 720 0.17 24.08 20.91
C LEU A 720 -0.67 25.29 21.37
N GLU A 721 -0.93 25.41 22.67
CA GLU A 721 -1.58 26.59 23.27
C GLU A 721 -0.73 27.86 23.09
N ALA A 722 0.60 27.72 23.18
CA ALA A 722 1.58 28.78 22.96
C ALA A 722 1.67 29.29 21.50
N ILE A 723 1.00 28.66 20.53
CA ILE A 723 0.97 29.14 19.15
C ILE A 723 0.00 30.33 19.07
N GLU A 724 0.54 31.54 18.86
CA GLU A 724 -0.25 32.77 18.84
C GLU A 724 -1.10 32.95 17.57
N SER A 725 -0.68 32.35 16.45
CA SER A 725 -1.32 32.52 15.13
C SER A 725 -2.81 32.23 15.12
N ARG A 726 -3.58 33.02 14.36
CA ARG A 726 -5.04 32.88 14.23
C ARG A 726 -5.45 31.49 13.74
N VAL A 727 -4.74 30.85 12.81
CA VAL A 727 -5.06 29.47 12.37
C VAL A 727 -3.94 28.50 12.70
N ILE A 728 -4.27 27.34 13.29
CA ILE A 728 -3.39 26.16 13.30
C ILE A 728 -3.90 25.18 12.24
N HIS A 729 -3.09 24.97 11.20
CA HIS A 729 -3.39 24.05 10.10
C HIS A 729 -2.54 22.77 10.23
N PHE A 730 -3.16 21.72 10.75
CA PHE A 730 -2.59 20.37 10.71
C PHE A 730 -2.68 19.80 9.29
N GLY A 731 -1.79 18.87 8.94
CA GLY A 731 -2.02 17.95 7.82
C GLY A 731 -2.99 16.85 8.25
N SER A 732 -2.47 15.64 8.47
CA SER A 732 -3.24 14.56 9.09
C SER A 732 -3.39 14.75 10.60
N VAL A 733 -4.61 14.58 11.10
CA VAL A 733 -4.92 14.27 12.50
C VAL A 733 -5.42 12.83 12.70
N PHE A 734 -5.14 11.93 11.74
CA PHE A 734 -5.60 10.53 11.77
C PHE A 734 -4.90 9.69 12.84
N GLY A 735 -5.66 8.86 13.55
CA GLY A 735 -5.15 7.76 14.36
C GLY A 735 -5.82 7.70 15.73
N SER A 736 -6.27 6.51 16.12
CA SER A 736 -6.92 6.28 17.42
C SER A 736 -5.95 6.66 18.54
N TYR A 737 -6.38 7.57 19.43
CA TYR A 737 -5.56 8.14 20.50
C TYR A 737 -4.29 8.86 20.01
N ARG A 738 -4.32 9.50 18.83
CA ARG A 738 -3.32 10.50 18.41
C ARG A 738 -3.36 11.70 19.35
N VAL A 739 -4.56 12.20 19.61
CA VAL A 739 -4.83 13.17 20.68
C VAL A 739 -5.16 12.35 21.92
N LEU A 740 -4.44 12.61 23.01
CA LEU A 740 -4.70 11.97 24.29
C LEU A 740 -5.80 12.71 25.06
N ALA A 741 -6.43 11.97 25.96
CA ALA A 741 -7.48 12.41 26.85
C ALA A 741 -7.26 11.67 28.16
N GLN A 742 -6.42 12.25 29.02
CA GLN A 742 -5.93 11.66 30.26
C GLN A 742 -6.41 12.43 31.49
N SER A 743 -6.59 13.76 31.36
CA SER A 743 -7.34 14.55 32.34
C SER A 743 -8.80 14.08 32.43
N ASP A 744 -9.44 14.19 33.59
CA ASP A 744 -10.85 13.74 33.75
C ASP A 744 -11.83 14.58 32.90
N GLU A 745 -11.53 15.86 32.69
CA GLU A 745 -12.28 16.76 31.79
C GLU A 745 -12.20 16.29 30.34
N HIS A 746 -10.99 16.07 29.82
CA HIS A 746 -10.77 15.55 28.47
C HIS A 746 -11.37 14.15 28.28
N ARG A 747 -11.36 13.32 29.33
CA ARG A 747 -11.99 11.99 29.31
C ARG A 747 -13.50 12.04 29.25
N GLU A 748 -14.17 13.01 29.88
CA GLU A 748 -15.61 13.21 29.68
C GLU A 748 -15.93 13.88 28.34
N LEU A 749 -15.11 14.81 27.84
CA LEU A 749 -15.26 15.34 26.47
C LEU A 749 -15.17 14.23 25.43
N LEU A 750 -14.16 13.34 25.50
CA LEU A 750 -14.03 12.21 24.56
C LEU A 750 -15.22 11.25 24.66
N LYS A 751 -15.76 10.99 25.87
CA LYS A 751 -16.99 10.20 26.01
C LYS A 751 -18.19 10.93 25.39
N TRP A 752 -18.30 12.25 25.55
CA TRP A 752 -19.37 13.07 25.01
C TRP A 752 -19.34 13.14 23.48
N VAL A 753 -18.18 13.42 22.88
CA VAL A 753 -17.95 13.32 21.43
C VAL A 753 -18.36 11.93 20.91
N ARG A 754 -17.93 10.85 21.59
CA ARG A 754 -18.29 9.48 21.19
C ARG A 754 -19.78 9.15 21.37
N ARG A 755 -20.50 9.78 22.32
CA ARG A 755 -21.98 9.66 22.47
C ARG A 755 -22.73 10.35 21.32
N ASN A 756 -22.21 11.45 20.78
CA ASN A 756 -22.87 12.23 19.72
C ASN A 756 -22.47 11.82 18.29
N MET A 757 -21.29 11.23 18.09
CA MET A 757 -20.85 10.63 16.82
C MET A 757 -21.48 9.23 16.56
N ILE A 758 -22.80 9.12 16.74
CA ILE A 758 -23.62 7.95 16.43
C ILE A 758 -24.52 8.31 15.24
N PHE A 759 -24.72 7.38 14.29
CA PHE A 759 -25.48 7.66 13.07
C PHE A 759 -26.92 8.10 13.38
N LYS A 760 -27.35 9.21 12.77
CA LYS A 760 -28.66 9.85 12.97
C LYS A 760 -29.51 9.91 11.70
N ASN A 761 -28.93 9.57 10.54
CA ASN A 761 -29.60 9.65 9.25
C ASN A 761 -30.84 8.73 9.18
N PRO A 762 -32.05 9.24 8.90
CA PRO A 762 -33.26 8.41 8.91
C PRO A 762 -33.24 7.33 7.82
N VAL A 763 -32.70 7.62 6.63
CA VAL A 763 -32.63 6.62 5.55
C VAL A 763 -31.72 5.44 5.93
N LEU A 764 -30.61 5.72 6.62
CA LEU A 764 -29.71 4.67 7.12
C LEU A 764 -30.36 3.88 8.26
N LEU A 765 -30.93 4.57 9.25
CA LEU A 765 -31.53 3.95 10.43
C LEU A 765 -32.77 3.12 10.08
N ASP A 766 -33.68 3.62 9.24
CA ASP A 766 -34.87 2.88 8.81
C ASP A 766 -34.49 1.66 7.97
N THR A 767 -33.46 1.77 7.12
CA THR A 767 -32.99 0.66 6.27
C THR A 767 -32.35 -0.44 7.11
N ALA A 768 -31.45 -0.09 8.03
CA ALA A 768 -30.89 -1.05 8.96
C ALA A 768 -31.97 -1.63 9.89
N SER A 769 -32.95 -0.83 10.34
CA SER A 769 -34.07 -1.28 11.18
C SER A 769 -34.93 -2.35 10.51
N ARG A 770 -35.25 -2.21 9.21
CA ARG A 770 -35.96 -3.25 8.43
C ARG A 770 -35.17 -4.57 8.43
N ILE A 771 -33.86 -4.51 8.19
CA ILE A 771 -32.99 -5.69 8.13
C ILE A 771 -32.85 -6.34 9.51
N VAL A 772 -32.60 -5.54 10.56
CA VAL A 772 -32.53 -5.99 11.96
C VAL A 772 -33.83 -6.64 12.42
N GLN A 773 -35.00 -6.13 12.02
CA GLN A 773 -36.29 -6.77 12.29
C GLN A 773 -36.41 -8.14 11.61
N ARG A 774 -35.97 -8.29 10.35
CA ARG A 774 -35.99 -9.60 9.67
C ARG A 774 -35.00 -10.59 10.28
N LEU A 775 -33.86 -10.13 10.81
CA LEU A 775 -32.92 -10.89 11.64
C LEU A 775 -33.45 -11.24 13.05
N GLY A 776 -34.70 -10.90 13.39
CA GLY A 776 -35.35 -11.22 14.66
C GLY A 776 -35.35 -10.09 15.70
N GLY A 777 -34.67 -8.98 15.43
CA GLY A 777 -34.66 -7.76 16.24
C GLY A 777 -33.37 -7.52 17.05
N LEU A 778 -33.37 -6.40 17.79
CA LEU A 778 -32.27 -5.96 18.64
C LEU A 778 -31.85 -7.05 19.64
N LYS A 779 -30.55 -7.33 19.72
CA LYS A 779 -29.94 -8.41 20.51
C LYS A 779 -30.49 -9.83 20.23
N ARG A 780 -30.90 -10.15 18.99
CA ARG A 780 -31.37 -11.51 18.60
C ARG A 780 -30.50 -12.29 17.61
N PHE A 781 -29.42 -11.69 17.12
CA PHE A 781 -28.45 -12.28 16.19
C PHE A 781 -27.02 -11.91 16.61
N VAL A 782 -26.01 -12.59 16.07
CA VAL A 782 -24.60 -12.24 16.22
C VAL A 782 -24.17 -11.34 15.06
N GLY A 783 -23.62 -10.16 15.36
CA GLY A 783 -23.03 -9.28 14.35
C GLY A 783 -21.56 -9.61 14.13
N ILE A 784 -21.10 -9.66 12.89
CA ILE A 784 -19.70 -9.93 12.55
C ILE A 784 -19.21 -8.94 11.50
N HIS A 785 -17.93 -8.54 11.58
CA HIS A 785 -17.23 -7.81 10.53
C HIS A 785 -15.95 -8.53 10.08
N LEU A 786 -15.91 -8.93 8.80
CA LEU A 786 -14.80 -9.68 8.19
C LEU A 786 -14.26 -8.98 6.94
N ARG A 787 -12.99 -8.55 6.97
CA ARG A 787 -12.28 -7.99 5.80
C ARG A 787 -11.44 -9.04 5.09
N VAL A 788 -11.59 -9.11 3.77
CA VAL A 788 -10.83 -9.99 2.86
C VAL A 788 -10.34 -9.27 1.60
N GLY A 789 -10.84 -8.06 1.32
CA GLY A 789 -10.64 -7.38 0.04
C GLY A 789 -9.25 -6.78 -0.17
N ASP A 790 -8.65 -6.16 0.86
CA ASP A 790 -7.59 -5.16 0.70
C ASP A 790 -6.36 -5.29 1.63
N GLY A 791 -5.28 -4.61 1.24
CA GLY A 791 -4.15 -4.25 2.10
C GLY A 791 -3.59 -5.39 2.97
N VAL A 792 -3.28 -5.07 4.22
CA VAL A 792 -2.76 -6.04 5.22
C VAL A 792 -3.86 -7.00 5.69
N PHE A 793 -5.14 -6.61 5.61
CA PHE A 793 -6.26 -7.47 5.98
C PHE A 793 -6.34 -8.70 5.06
N LYS A 794 -6.12 -8.52 3.75
CA LYS A 794 -6.05 -9.61 2.76
C LYS A 794 -4.93 -10.61 3.08
N VAL A 795 -3.74 -10.12 3.44
CA VAL A 795 -2.57 -10.96 3.81
C VAL A 795 -2.89 -11.88 5.00
N ARG A 796 -3.68 -11.41 5.96
CA ARG A 796 -4.06 -12.13 7.19
C ARG A 796 -5.52 -12.55 7.23
N ALA A 797 -6.20 -12.60 6.07
CA ALA A 797 -7.63 -12.87 5.99
C ALA A 797 -7.99 -14.26 6.54
N GLY A 798 -7.18 -15.28 6.23
CA GLY A 798 -7.31 -16.62 6.81
C GLY A 798 -7.25 -16.57 8.33
N ILE A 799 -6.13 -16.09 8.88
CA ILE A 799 -5.88 -15.96 10.33
C ILE A 799 -7.04 -15.26 11.03
N HIS A 800 -7.49 -14.10 10.53
CA HIS A 800 -8.53 -13.31 11.17
C HIS A 800 -9.94 -13.92 11.07
N ILE A 801 -10.27 -14.62 9.97
CA ILE A 801 -11.52 -15.38 9.86
C ILE A 801 -11.46 -16.62 10.76
N ASP A 802 -10.31 -17.26 10.86
CA ASP A 802 -10.07 -18.45 11.67
C ASP A 802 -10.13 -18.16 13.18
N ASP A 803 -9.52 -17.05 13.64
CA ASP A 803 -9.62 -16.55 15.01
C ASP A 803 -11.09 -16.31 15.40
N ILE A 804 -11.87 -15.65 14.53
CA ILE A 804 -13.29 -15.34 14.78
C ILE A 804 -14.16 -16.59 14.70
N TYR A 805 -13.90 -17.48 13.74
CA TYR A 805 -14.62 -18.76 13.61
C TYR A 805 -14.48 -19.61 14.88
N HIS A 806 -13.27 -19.74 15.42
CA HIS A 806 -13.05 -20.48 16.67
C HIS A 806 -13.75 -19.80 17.87
N GLN A 807 -13.86 -18.47 17.91
CA GLN A 807 -14.66 -17.78 18.92
C GLN A 807 -16.17 -18.11 18.79
N LEU A 808 -16.73 -18.10 17.57
CA LEU A 808 -18.12 -18.49 17.33
C LEU A 808 -18.40 -19.95 17.73
N VAL A 809 -17.49 -20.86 17.37
CA VAL A 809 -17.56 -22.29 17.73
C VAL A 809 -17.57 -22.45 19.25
N ASN A 810 -16.67 -21.76 19.96
CA ASN A 810 -16.62 -21.80 21.42
C ASN A 810 -17.89 -21.24 22.06
N ASP A 811 -18.38 -20.09 21.60
CA ASP A 811 -19.50 -19.37 22.23
C ASP A 811 -20.91 -19.88 21.84
N TYR A 812 -21.07 -20.54 20.68
CA TYR A 812 -22.38 -20.91 20.11
C TYR A 812 -22.48 -22.33 19.51
N THR A 813 -21.56 -23.25 19.85
CA THR A 813 -21.68 -24.68 19.48
C THR A 813 -21.28 -25.60 20.64
N ASP A 814 -21.44 -26.91 20.46
CA ASP A 814 -20.94 -27.97 21.34
C ASP A 814 -20.05 -28.99 20.60
N LEU A 815 -19.39 -28.55 19.51
CA LEU A 815 -18.57 -29.38 18.62
C LEU A 815 -17.28 -29.86 19.29
N SER A 816 -17.00 -31.16 19.25
CA SER A 816 -15.67 -31.66 19.67
C SER A 816 -14.57 -31.21 18.70
N VAL A 817 -13.30 -31.27 19.14
CA VAL A 817 -12.13 -30.92 18.28
C VAL A 817 -12.16 -31.70 16.96
N GLU A 818 -12.56 -32.98 17.01
CA GLU A 818 -12.71 -33.89 15.87
C GLU A 818 -13.94 -33.62 14.99
N GLU A 819 -14.88 -32.79 15.45
CA GLU A 819 -16.00 -32.29 14.65
C GLU A 819 -15.66 -30.93 14.03
N VAL A 820 -15.06 -30.01 14.80
CA VAL A 820 -14.56 -28.71 14.29
C VAL A 820 -13.59 -28.93 13.13
N ALA A 821 -12.69 -29.91 13.22
CA ALA A 821 -11.76 -30.28 12.16
C ALA A 821 -12.42 -30.78 10.84
N ARG A 822 -13.73 -31.08 10.84
CA ARG A 822 -14.48 -31.46 9.62
C ARG A 822 -15.00 -30.23 8.89
N TYR A 823 -15.55 -29.28 9.63
CA TYR A 823 -15.99 -27.98 9.11
C TYR A 823 -14.79 -27.11 8.71
N ASP A 824 -13.70 -27.21 9.48
CA ASP A 824 -12.43 -26.52 9.25
C ASP A 824 -11.30 -27.46 8.84
N ALA A 825 -11.50 -28.19 7.74
CA ALA A 825 -10.49 -29.04 7.12
C ALA A 825 -9.30 -28.27 6.50
N LYS A 826 -9.17 -26.96 6.77
CA LYS A 826 -8.15 -26.05 6.21
C LYS A 826 -7.41 -25.20 7.25
N HIS A 827 -7.71 -25.35 8.54
CA HIS A 827 -7.10 -24.59 9.64
C HIS A 827 -5.60 -24.30 9.46
N GLU A 828 -4.79 -25.34 9.28
CA GLU A 828 -3.32 -25.22 9.11
C GLU A 828 -2.89 -24.39 7.89
N ASP A 829 -3.70 -24.29 6.83
CA ASP A 829 -3.48 -23.39 5.70
C ASP A 829 -3.96 -21.97 5.99
N ASP A 830 -5.10 -21.82 6.66
CA ASP A 830 -5.65 -20.49 7.01
C ASP A 830 -4.83 -19.77 8.10
N ARG A 831 -4.08 -20.49 8.95
CA ARG A 831 -3.09 -19.91 9.88
C ARG A 831 -1.88 -19.25 9.18
N LYS A 832 -1.70 -19.43 7.87
CA LYS A 832 -0.56 -18.89 7.10
C LYS A 832 -0.88 -17.49 6.55
N GLU A 833 0.12 -16.60 6.51
CA GLU A 833 0.00 -15.36 5.72
C GLU A 833 -0.01 -15.66 4.22
N ASP A 834 -0.85 -14.98 3.44
CA ASP A 834 -0.85 -15.10 1.97
C ASP A 834 0.44 -14.50 1.40
N THR A 835 1.36 -15.37 1.01
CA THR A 835 2.67 -14.98 0.44
C THR A 835 2.61 -14.60 -1.04
N ALA A 836 1.47 -14.79 -1.73
CA ALA A 836 1.29 -14.30 -3.09
C ALA A 836 1.12 -12.77 -3.16
N TYR A 837 0.92 -12.11 -2.01
CA TYR A 837 0.68 -10.67 -1.90
C TYR A 837 1.89 -9.95 -1.27
N GLU A 838 2.89 -9.60 -2.09
CA GLU A 838 4.17 -8.98 -1.65
C GLU A 838 4.03 -7.53 -1.09
N ILE A 839 3.38 -7.34 0.06
CA ILE A 839 3.52 -6.10 0.85
C ILE A 839 4.64 -6.27 1.88
N LYS A 840 5.88 -6.10 1.42
CA LYS A 840 7.06 -6.00 2.30
C LYS A 840 7.18 -4.65 3.03
N GLN A 841 6.51 -3.60 2.55
CA GLN A 841 6.70 -2.22 3.02
C GLN A 841 5.75 -1.76 4.16
N LEU A 842 4.80 -2.58 4.62
CA LEU A 842 3.92 -2.27 5.77
C LEU A 842 4.18 -3.15 7.01
N ARG A 843 5.32 -3.85 7.06
CA ARG A 843 5.66 -4.77 8.17
C ARG A 843 6.34 -4.07 9.35
N GLU A 844 5.58 -3.25 10.08
CA GLU A 844 5.95 -2.83 11.45
C GLU A 844 5.32 -3.70 12.55
N THR A 845 4.25 -4.47 12.26
CA THR A 845 3.79 -5.48 13.22
C THR A 845 4.84 -6.58 13.32
N VAL A 846 5.45 -6.70 14.50
CA VAL A 846 6.22 -7.88 14.92
C VAL A 846 5.44 -9.14 14.54
N VAL A 847 6.09 -10.07 13.84
CA VAL A 847 5.55 -11.41 13.65
C VAL A 847 5.53 -12.06 15.04
N ARG A 848 4.32 -12.20 15.62
CA ARG A 848 4.16 -13.04 16.81
C ARG A 848 4.40 -14.49 16.41
N ASP A 849 5.05 -15.27 17.28
CA ASP A 849 5.27 -16.72 17.08
C ASP A 849 3.95 -17.55 17.13
N GLU A 850 2.80 -16.89 17.26
CA GLU A 850 1.43 -17.43 17.25
C GLU A 850 0.95 -17.98 15.89
N ALA A 851 1.83 -18.04 14.88
CA ALA A 851 1.51 -18.51 13.53
C ALA A 851 1.25 -20.03 13.42
N GLN A 852 1.48 -20.79 14.50
CA GLN A 852 1.04 -22.17 14.64
C GLN A 852 0.29 -22.33 15.96
N GLN A 853 -1.04 -22.31 15.89
CA GLN A 853 -1.94 -22.76 16.95
C GLN A 853 -2.73 -23.94 16.39
N PRO A 854 -2.87 -25.06 17.13
CA PRO A 854 -3.75 -26.15 16.73
C PRO A 854 -5.20 -25.83 17.11
N ILE A 855 -6.16 -26.48 16.45
CA ILE A 855 -7.60 -26.41 16.78
C ILE A 855 -7.79 -26.71 18.28
N GLN A 856 -8.35 -25.74 19.01
CA GLN A 856 -8.64 -25.84 20.44
C GLN A 856 -10.07 -25.38 20.70
N VAL A 857 -10.82 -26.19 21.45
CA VAL A 857 -12.22 -25.93 21.79
C VAL A 857 -12.37 -25.83 23.30
N HIS A 858 -12.96 -24.73 23.75
CA HIS A 858 -13.11 -24.32 25.14
C HIS A 858 -14.51 -23.70 25.34
N HIS A 859 -15.55 -24.53 25.24
CA HIS A 859 -16.93 -24.07 25.44
C HIS A 859 -17.14 -23.50 26.87
N PRO A 860 -17.88 -22.40 27.02
CA PRO A 860 -18.30 -21.94 28.32
C PRO A 860 -19.34 -22.90 28.91
N ALA A 861 -19.29 -23.12 30.23
CA ALA A 861 -20.20 -24.04 30.94
C ALA A 861 -21.70 -23.72 30.80
N ASN A 862 -22.04 -22.57 30.20
CA ASN A 862 -23.40 -22.12 29.94
C ASN A 862 -23.76 -22.04 28.44
N VAL A 863 -23.02 -22.67 27.53
CA VAL A 863 -23.22 -22.52 26.06
C VAL A 863 -24.67 -22.79 25.60
N GLN A 864 -25.35 -23.76 26.22
CA GLN A 864 -26.77 -24.06 25.98
C GLN A 864 -27.73 -22.90 26.35
N THR A 865 -27.31 -21.95 27.18
CA THR A 865 -28.06 -20.70 27.43
C THR A 865 -27.69 -19.55 26.48
N ARG A 866 -26.55 -19.64 25.79
CA ARG A 866 -26.15 -18.68 24.73
C ARG A 866 -26.82 -18.98 23.39
N LEU A 867 -27.10 -20.26 23.11
CA LEU A 867 -27.91 -20.72 21.97
C LEU A 867 -29.34 -20.16 21.93
N GLY A 868 -29.86 -19.69 23.08
CA GLY A 868 -31.13 -18.99 23.20
C GLY A 868 -32.38 -19.83 22.90
N PRO A 869 -33.59 -19.24 23.01
CA PRO A 869 -34.77 -19.77 22.35
C PRO A 869 -34.62 -19.56 20.83
N GLN A 870 -35.09 -20.53 20.03
CA GLN A 870 -35.03 -20.50 18.57
C GLN A 870 -35.45 -19.13 18.01
N ALA A 871 -34.57 -18.51 17.23
CA ALA A 871 -34.76 -17.16 16.73
C ALA A 871 -36.00 -17.10 15.82
N ASN A 872 -37.02 -16.36 16.23
CA ASN A 872 -38.27 -16.18 15.48
C ASN A 872 -38.09 -15.14 14.35
N HIS A 873 -37.12 -15.38 13.47
CA HIS A 873 -36.80 -14.54 12.32
C HIS A 873 -37.64 -14.92 11.11
N GLN A 874 -37.84 -13.97 10.20
CA GLN A 874 -38.66 -14.15 8.99
C GLN A 874 -37.87 -14.72 7.80
N LEU A 875 -36.63 -15.15 8.04
CA LEU A 875 -35.68 -15.60 7.03
C LEU A 875 -35.61 -17.12 6.95
N ILE A 876 -35.27 -17.63 5.75
CA ILE A 876 -35.05 -19.05 5.49
C ILE A 876 -33.56 -19.35 5.67
N CYS A 877 -33.22 -20.29 6.55
CA CYS A 877 -31.85 -20.77 6.73
C CYS A 877 -31.46 -21.80 5.66
N GLN A 878 -30.16 -22.09 5.54
CA GLN A 878 -29.68 -23.15 4.67
C GLN A 878 -30.04 -24.54 5.23
N GLU A 879 -30.14 -25.55 4.38
CA GLU A 879 -30.32 -26.94 4.84
C GLU A 879 -29.09 -27.40 5.63
N GLY A 880 -29.33 -28.08 6.76
CA GLY A 880 -28.29 -28.62 7.62
C GLY A 880 -27.76 -29.98 7.17
N ASP A 881 -26.72 -30.45 7.86
CA ASP A 881 -26.14 -31.78 7.68
C ASP A 881 -26.60 -32.80 8.75
N GLY A 882 -27.55 -32.41 9.61
CA GLY A 882 -28.04 -33.19 10.73
C GLY A 882 -27.21 -33.05 12.01
N ARG A 883 -26.00 -32.49 11.95
CA ARG A 883 -25.17 -32.15 13.13
C ARG A 883 -25.20 -30.65 13.43
N ASN A 884 -25.22 -29.82 12.38
CA ASN A 884 -25.30 -28.36 12.50
C ASN A 884 -26.74 -27.83 12.70
N ASP A 885 -27.77 -28.67 12.53
CA ASP A 885 -29.18 -28.35 12.76
C ASP A 885 -29.42 -27.68 14.12
N ASP A 886 -28.74 -28.15 15.18
CA ASP A 886 -28.85 -27.59 16.53
C ASP A 886 -28.32 -26.16 16.63
N PHE A 887 -27.43 -25.73 15.72
CA PHE A 887 -26.85 -24.39 15.65
C PHE A 887 -27.68 -23.43 14.81
N ALA A 888 -28.75 -23.89 14.13
CA ALA A 888 -29.72 -23.03 13.45
C ALA A 888 -30.49 -22.10 14.41
N LYS A 889 -30.33 -22.25 15.74
CA LYS A 889 -30.83 -21.31 16.74
C LYS A 889 -30.02 -19.99 16.74
N THR A 890 -28.76 -20.04 16.29
CA THR A 890 -27.83 -18.91 16.23
C THR A 890 -27.91 -18.20 14.89
N THR A 891 -28.66 -17.11 14.83
CA THR A 891 -28.68 -16.21 13.66
C THR A 891 -27.39 -15.39 13.61
N ILE A 892 -26.75 -15.32 12.45
CA ILE A 892 -25.50 -14.57 12.25
C ILE A 892 -25.67 -13.59 11.08
N TYR A 893 -25.22 -12.36 11.26
CA TYR A 893 -25.09 -11.36 10.20
C TYR A 893 -23.61 -11.02 9.97
N ILE A 894 -23.14 -11.13 8.72
CA ILE A 894 -21.75 -10.82 8.34
C ILE A 894 -21.71 -9.57 7.46
N ALA A 895 -21.19 -8.47 8.04
CA ALA A 895 -20.67 -7.33 7.29
C ALA A 895 -19.31 -7.70 6.69
N THR A 896 -19.10 -7.50 5.39
CA THR A 896 -17.85 -7.88 4.73
C THR A 896 -17.61 -7.16 3.40
N ASP A 897 -16.34 -6.85 3.11
CA ASP A 897 -15.91 -6.36 1.79
C ASP A 897 -15.69 -7.48 0.76
N CYS A 898 -16.17 -8.70 1.02
CA CYS A 898 -16.17 -9.80 0.07
C CYS A 898 -17.33 -9.68 -0.96
N PRO A 899 -17.07 -9.62 -2.28
CA PRO A 899 -18.14 -9.51 -3.28
C PRO A 899 -19.08 -10.72 -3.35
N ASN A 900 -18.58 -11.93 -3.03
CA ASN A 900 -19.35 -13.18 -3.06
C ASN A 900 -19.12 -13.98 -1.76
N PRO A 901 -19.66 -13.55 -0.60
CA PRO A 901 -19.30 -14.13 0.70
C PRO A 901 -19.59 -15.64 0.78
N ARG A 902 -20.77 -16.06 0.30
CA ARG A 902 -21.22 -17.47 0.28
C ARG A 902 -20.34 -18.39 -0.59
N GLN A 903 -19.53 -17.84 -1.50
CA GLN A 903 -18.60 -18.62 -2.35
C GLN A 903 -17.13 -18.51 -1.91
N ASN A 904 -16.80 -17.65 -0.94
CA ASN A 904 -15.42 -17.46 -0.50
C ASN A 904 -14.92 -18.68 0.30
N PRO A 905 -13.80 -19.32 -0.08
CA PRO A 905 -13.28 -20.50 0.61
C PRO A 905 -12.97 -20.32 2.11
N LEU A 906 -12.61 -19.11 2.54
CA LEU A 906 -12.33 -18.81 3.95
C LEU A 906 -13.63 -18.71 4.77
N LEU A 907 -14.66 -18.06 4.22
CA LEU A 907 -15.94 -17.85 4.89
C LEU A 907 -16.82 -19.12 4.90
N GLN A 908 -16.56 -20.05 3.98
CA GLN A 908 -17.28 -21.33 3.87
C GLN A 908 -17.30 -22.16 5.18
N LYS A 909 -16.30 -22.05 6.06
CA LYS A 909 -16.34 -22.74 7.37
C LYS A 909 -17.48 -22.23 8.27
N ILE A 910 -17.76 -20.93 8.23
CA ILE A 910 -18.86 -20.30 8.99
C ILE A 910 -20.23 -20.74 8.41
N PHE A 911 -20.42 -20.62 7.09
CA PHE A 911 -21.68 -21.01 6.42
C PHE A 911 -22.03 -22.51 6.58
N LYS A 912 -21.02 -23.39 6.68
CA LYS A 912 -21.25 -24.82 6.92
C LYS A 912 -21.55 -25.15 8.38
N THR A 913 -20.98 -24.41 9.32
CA THR A 913 -21.17 -24.66 10.76
C THR A 913 -22.47 -24.05 11.27
N PHE A 914 -22.93 -22.94 10.70
CA PHE A 914 -24.13 -22.23 11.14
C PHE A 914 -25.13 -22.11 9.98
N PRO A 915 -26.27 -22.85 10.01
CA PRO A 915 -27.27 -22.80 8.93
C PRO A 915 -27.90 -21.42 8.68
N CYS A 916 -27.97 -20.57 9.71
CA CYS A 916 -28.68 -19.29 9.71
C CYS A 916 -27.73 -18.07 9.60
N VAL A 917 -26.80 -18.12 8.64
CA VAL A 917 -25.87 -17.02 8.33
C VAL A 917 -26.38 -16.19 7.16
N PHE A 918 -26.45 -14.88 7.36
CA PHE A 918 -26.92 -13.87 6.40
C PHE A 918 -25.87 -12.78 6.14
N VAL A 919 -25.98 -12.15 4.97
CA VAL A 919 -25.14 -11.07 4.46
C VAL A 919 -26.01 -10.00 3.81
N LEU A 920 -25.51 -8.78 3.62
CA LEU A 920 -26.29 -7.66 3.07
C LEU A 920 -26.99 -7.98 1.73
N SER A 921 -26.38 -8.82 0.90
CA SER A 921 -26.94 -9.22 -0.40
C SER A 921 -28.12 -10.19 -0.34
N ASP A 922 -28.50 -10.68 0.85
CA ASP A 922 -29.77 -11.37 1.10
C ASP A 922 -30.95 -10.39 1.34
N PHE A 923 -30.68 -9.08 1.50
CA PHE A 923 -31.65 -8.03 1.87
C PHE A 923 -31.78 -6.91 0.82
N LYS A 924 -31.74 -7.26 -0.48
CA LYS A 924 -31.68 -6.27 -1.57
C LYS A 924 -32.90 -5.35 -1.64
N ASP A 925 -34.09 -5.88 -1.34
CA ASP A 925 -35.34 -5.13 -1.41
C ASP A 925 -35.36 -3.98 -0.39
N GLU A 926 -34.77 -4.21 0.79
CA GLU A 926 -34.62 -3.22 1.85
C GLU A 926 -33.70 -2.05 1.46
N LEU A 927 -32.70 -2.28 0.61
CA LEU A 927 -31.73 -1.27 0.18
C LEU A 927 -32.30 -0.25 -0.81
N SER A 928 -33.48 -0.50 -1.38
CA SER A 928 -34.12 0.35 -2.40
C SER A 928 -34.18 1.84 -2.05
N ALA A 929 -34.25 2.21 -0.77
CA ALA A 929 -34.22 3.60 -0.30
C ALA A 929 -32.86 4.29 -0.46
N LEU A 930 -31.75 3.54 -0.49
CA LEU A 930 -30.39 4.07 -0.64
C LEU A 930 -30.13 4.58 -2.07
N SER A 931 -30.70 3.90 -3.07
CA SER A 931 -30.62 4.28 -4.50
C SER A 931 -31.16 5.68 -4.81
N LYS A 932 -32.02 6.18 -3.92
CA LYS A 932 -32.67 7.50 -3.97
C LYS A 932 -31.81 8.62 -3.39
N VAL A 933 -30.83 8.31 -2.53
CA VAL A 933 -30.01 9.31 -1.85
C VAL A 933 -28.97 9.87 -2.81
N LYS A 934 -28.95 11.20 -2.98
CA LYS A 934 -28.17 11.86 -4.03
C LYS A 934 -27.61 13.20 -3.55
N VAL A 935 -26.32 13.43 -3.79
CA VAL A 935 -25.70 14.77 -3.64
C VAL A 935 -26.19 15.64 -4.80
N MET A 936 -26.75 16.80 -4.50
CA MET A 936 -27.44 17.61 -5.51
C MET A 936 -26.49 18.45 -6.35
N GLU A 937 -25.43 18.98 -5.74
CA GLU A 937 -24.37 19.77 -6.36
C GLU A 937 -23.54 18.92 -7.32
N ASP A 938 -23.11 17.75 -6.85
CA ASP A 938 -22.32 16.76 -7.59
C ASP A 938 -23.15 15.87 -8.53
N ASN A 939 -24.48 15.91 -8.41
CA ASN A 939 -25.44 14.98 -9.03
C ASN A 939 -25.14 13.47 -8.81
N VAL A 940 -24.35 13.09 -7.80
CA VAL A 940 -23.89 11.70 -7.54
C VAL A 940 -24.84 10.95 -6.59
N ARG A 941 -25.21 9.71 -6.95
CA ARG A 941 -25.95 8.79 -6.05
C ARG A 941 -25.02 8.23 -4.95
N LEU A 942 -25.53 8.13 -3.73
CA LEU A 942 -24.71 7.72 -2.57
C LEU A 942 -24.75 6.22 -2.24
N GLU A 943 -25.69 5.44 -2.74
CA GLU A 943 -25.89 4.02 -2.41
C GLU A 943 -24.60 3.20 -2.19
N PRO A 944 -23.65 3.09 -3.15
CA PRO A 944 -22.44 2.26 -2.98
C PRO A 944 -21.50 2.76 -1.87
N TYR A 945 -21.58 4.04 -1.50
CA TYR A 945 -20.80 4.62 -0.40
C TYR A 945 -21.47 4.45 0.97
N LEU A 946 -22.79 4.23 1.01
CA LEU A 946 -23.57 4.08 2.25
C LEU A 946 -23.60 2.65 2.78
N ILE A 947 -23.28 1.66 1.93
CA ILE A 947 -23.17 0.25 2.28
C ILE A 947 -22.38 0.00 3.59
N PRO A 948 -21.17 0.57 3.81
CA PRO A 948 -20.41 0.31 5.04
C PRO A 948 -21.08 0.89 6.29
N MET A 949 -21.82 2.00 6.19
CA MET A 949 -22.55 2.57 7.32
C MET A 949 -23.77 1.72 7.67
N ILE A 950 -24.48 1.19 6.66
CA ILE A 950 -25.58 0.23 6.86
C ILE A 950 -25.06 -1.03 7.56
N ASP A 951 -23.98 -1.63 7.06
CA ASP A 951 -23.33 -2.80 7.67
C ASP A 951 -22.94 -2.53 9.13
N ALA A 952 -22.42 -1.34 9.43
CA ALA A 952 -22.06 -0.95 10.79
C ALA A 952 -23.28 -0.77 11.71
N ILE A 953 -24.40 -0.23 11.22
CA ILE A 953 -25.64 -0.06 11.99
C ILE A 953 -26.34 -1.42 12.21
N ILE A 954 -26.25 -2.36 11.26
CA ILE A 954 -26.80 -3.72 11.43
C ILE A 954 -25.94 -4.51 12.43
N SER A 955 -24.63 -4.69 12.16
CA SER A 955 -23.76 -5.51 13.01
C SER A 955 -23.63 -5.01 14.45
N SER A 956 -23.82 -3.71 14.70
CA SER A 956 -23.85 -3.16 16.06
C SER A 956 -25.11 -3.53 16.87
N GLN A 957 -26.21 -3.94 16.24
CA GLN A 957 -27.47 -4.29 16.92
C GLN A 957 -27.58 -5.77 17.31
N GLY A 958 -26.52 -6.56 17.10
CA GLY A 958 -26.45 -7.95 17.57
C GLY A 958 -26.44 -8.09 19.10
N GLN A 959 -26.60 -9.32 19.59
CA GLN A 959 -26.42 -9.68 21.01
C GLN A 959 -24.95 -9.63 21.42
N ALA A 960 -24.07 -9.92 20.47
CA ALA A 960 -22.62 -9.80 20.55
C ALA A 960 -22.10 -9.33 19.19
N PHE A 961 -20.92 -8.72 19.18
CA PHE A 961 -20.20 -8.33 17.98
C PHE A 961 -18.79 -8.92 17.95
N TYR A 962 -18.40 -9.50 16.82
CA TYR A 962 -17.05 -10.03 16.58
C TYR A 962 -16.43 -9.33 15.36
N GLY A 963 -15.20 -8.83 15.46
CA GLY A 963 -14.57 -8.10 14.38
C GLY A 963 -13.06 -8.03 14.48
N ILE A 964 -12.41 -7.75 13.36
CA ILE A 964 -10.94 -7.72 13.27
C ILE A 964 -10.38 -6.54 14.07
N ASN A 965 -9.65 -6.80 15.15
CA ASN A 965 -9.13 -5.82 16.12
C ASN A 965 -8.30 -4.67 15.50
N SER A 966 -7.61 -4.92 14.38
CA SER A 966 -6.78 -3.95 13.68
C SER A 966 -7.57 -3.02 12.74
N SER A 967 -8.88 -3.23 12.57
CA SER A 967 -9.73 -2.44 11.68
C SER A 967 -10.48 -1.33 12.42
N THR A 968 -10.32 -0.09 11.97
CA THR A 968 -11.03 1.09 12.49
C THR A 968 -12.56 0.99 12.36
N PHE A 969 -13.05 0.19 11.40
CA PHE A 969 -14.45 -0.19 11.26
C PHE A 969 -14.92 -1.04 12.45
N SER A 970 -14.22 -2.14 12.75
CA SER A 970 -14.53 -3.02 13.89
C SER A 970 -14.49 -2.24 15.21
N THR A 971 -13.46 -1.41 15.41
CA THR A 971 -13.30 -0.60 16.63
C THR A 971 -14.46 0.37 16.85
N TYR A 972 -14.98 0.97 15.78
CA TYR A 972 -16.14 1.88 15.85
C TYR A 972 -17.44 1.14 16.19
N ILE A 973 -17.61 -0.09 15.69
CA ILE A 973 -18.74 -0.94 16.08
C ILE A 973 -18.60 -1.36 17.54
N GLU A 974 -17.55 -2.11 17.87
CA GLU A 974 -17.30 -2.72 19.18
C GLU A 974 -17.42 -1.71 20.33
N ARG A 975 -16.77 -0.54 20.20
CA ARG A 975 -16.51 0.36 21.33
C ARG A 975 -17.48 1.54 21.43
N GLN A 976 -18.32 1.75 20.40
CA GLN A 976 -19.12 2.96 20.29
C GLN A 976 -20.54 2.70 19.76
N LEU A 977 -20.70 2.19 18.53
CA LEU A 977 -22.05 1.93 17.98
C LEU A 977 -22.78 0.80 18.72
N HIS A 978 -22.11 -0.32 18.98
CA HIS A 978 -22.73 -1.46 19.66
C HIS A 978 -23.22 -1.04 21.05
N PRO A 979 -22.39 -0.49 21.96
CA PRO A 979 -22.88 0.07 23.24
C PRO A 979 -24.04 1.06 23.10
N ALA A 980 -23.98 1.98 22.14
CA ALA A 980 -25.02 2.99 21.94
C ALA A 980 -26.38 2.36 21.57
N TYR A 981 -26.43 1.42 20.63
CA TYR A 981 -27.68 0.76 20.25
C TYR A 981 -28.11 -0.35 21.24
N THR A 982 -27.18 -0.93 22.00
CA THR A 982 -27.49 -1.96 23.00
C THR A 982 -27.90 -1.40 24.37
N ASN A 983 -27.92 -0.08 24.53
CA ASN A 983 -28.11 0.64 25.81
C ASN A 983 -27.07 0.27 26.87
N GLU A 984 -25.82 0.07 26.44
CA GLU A 984 -24.68 -0.23 27.30
C GLU A 984 -23.71 0.97 27.36
N PRO A 985 -23.00 1.19 28.48
CA PRO A 985 -22.16 2.37 28.63
C PRO A 985 -20.95 2.30 27.69
N ILE A 986 -20.78 3.32 26.83
CA ILE A 986 -19.56 3.55 26.05
C ILE A 986 -18.36 3.63 27.01
N LYS A 987 -17.42 2.69 26.85
CA LYS A 987 -16.20 2.57 27.65
C LYS A 987 -14.99 3.00 26.82
N LEU A 988 -14.09 3.76 27.44
CA LEU A 988 -12.81 4.15 26.83
C LEU A 988 -11.80 2.99 26.91
N PHE A 989 -12.10 1.86 26.27
CA PHE A 989 -11.20 0.70 26.21
C PHE A 989 -9.87 1.08 25.56
N ASP A 990 -8.77 0.63 26.17
CA ASP A 990 -7.38 0.92 25.80
C ASP A 990 -7.01 2.41 25.72
N ALA A 991 -7.82 3.30 26.31
CA ALA A 991 -7.42 4.70 26.48
C ALA A 991 -6.24 4.76 27.46
N PRO A 992 -5.08 5.31 27.08
CA PRO A 992 -3.91 5.28 27.94
C PRO A 992 -4.11 6.11 29.22
N LEU A 993 -3.89 5.50 30.37
CA LEU A 993 -3.76 6.21 31.65
C LEU A 993 -2.40 6.95 31.68
N PRO A 994 -2.24 8.01 32.50
CA PRO A 994 -1.00 8.79 32.59
C PRO A 994 0.27 7.92 32.65
#